data_AF-A0A2N5GGV3-F1
#
_entry.id   AF-A0A2N5GGV3-F1
#
_cell.length_a   1.000
_cell.length_b   1.000
_cell.length_c   1.000
_cell.angle_alpha   90.00
_cell.angle_beta   90.00
_cell.angle_gamma   90.00
#
_symmetry.space_group_name_H-M   'P 1'
#
loop_
_entity.id
_entity.type
_entity.pdbx_description
1 polymer ?
#
loop_
_entity_poly.entity_id
_entity_poly.type
_entity_poly.pdbx_seq_one_letter_code
_entity_poly.pdbx_strand_id
1 'polypeptide(L)'
;MQASQTSILHLLRIPNQQFVIPVYQRTYKWTHIHCGQLFSDILKASGSTSKNHFIGSIVHISDQNIPVTKVKPLTIIDGQQRLTTISLLLLAIKNYLDEHPNPNITSNEINQYLVNSDKKDDEYIKLQLTKQDREVYFSLINKTEIDVEYHNILNNYMYFYNSIKSGQRDIEALYEGIAKLIIVEVSLEREHDDPQLIFESLNSTGEKLTEADLIRNFLLMDLTSSFQKKIYNHYWFPIETRLREENKGELSNFIRDYLTFKTKKIPKKTSVYSDFKDYFKKYYSREPESIENLMKELLQFAGYYERILRQNEKDKEINDCLKDLDSIDIKIIYPLILPLYYDYENQLLSKEDFISILRLIESYLIRRVICGYPTQGLNKVFVSIVKDLDRTNHLVSFETILANKKGNHRFPNNDEFKKSFLLKDIYNLSNKNRKYILFKLEHHCNPKERLQIDPEITIEHILPQSPNLSDKWVNALGSNWKEVHNTYVHTIGNLTLTGYNKNMSNKFFTDKRDLPGGFADSLIRLNKGLHNLDTWNETEILKRANNLFEYAKEAWNYPELDLLVTNDDNRPIVTLDDDWTSLRPSSFVFLTDNYEARDFTDIYYKVIKKIYDLDSNSFLEAINQEELLSRRFHSLNQNDFNNQPRQISENIYLNTNINNEQKRKNLITLFEKTNIDEEDLIIYLS
;
A
#
# COMPACT_ATOMS: atom_id res chain seq x y z
N MET A 1 18.77 -29.42 16.57
CA MET A 1 18.59 -29.56 15.11
C MET A 1 19.34 -30.77 14.59
N GLN A 2 18.66 -31.68 13.90
CA GLN A 2 19.29 -32.81 13.20
C GLN A 2 19.03 -32.70 11.70
N ALA A 3 20.08 -32.73 10.88
CA ALA A 3 19.98 -32.70 9.43
C ALA A 3 20.50 -34.01 8.83
N SER A 4 19.71 -34.64 7.95
CA SER A 4 20.05 -35.88 7.27
C SER A 4 19.70 -35.81 5.79
N GLN A 5 20.43 -36.55 4.97
CA GLN A 5 20.10 -36.70 3.55
C GLN A 5 19.21 -37.93 3.38
N THR A 6 18.06 -37.79 2.72
CA THR A 6 17.11 -38.89 2.51
C THR A 6 16.43 -38.83 1.14
N SER A 7 15.92 -39.97 0.66
CA SER A 7 15.08 -40.01 -0.54
C SER A 7 13.68 -39.52 -0.21
N ILE A 8 13.06 -38.73 -1.11
CA ILE A 8 11.70 -38.24 -0.89
C ILE A 8 10.69 -39.39 -0.74
N LEU A 9 10.86 -40.47 -1.51
CA LEU A 9 9.99 -41.65 -1.41
C LEU A 9 10.18 -42.37 -0.08
N HIS A 10 11.42 -42.44 0.43
CA HIS A 10 11.68 -43.02 1.74
C HIS A 10 10.95 -42.23 2.83
N LEU A 11 11.10 -40.89 2.82
CA LEU A 11 10.43 -40.01 3.76
C LEU A 11 8.90 -40.17 3.73
N LEU A 12 8.30 -40.20 2.53
CA LEU A 12 6.85 -40.37 2.36
C LEU A 12 6.36 -41.78 2.73
N ARG A 13 7.20 -42.81 2.64
CA ARG A 13 6.79 -44.21 2.87
C ARG A 13 6.65 -44.58 4.35
N ILE A 14 7.29 -43.85 5.26
CA ILE A 14 7.30 -44.18 6.70
C ILE A 14 5.86 -44.46 7.20
N PRO A 15 5.60 -45.65 7.80
CA PRO A 15 4.28 -45.99 8.32
C PRO A 15 3.89 -45.12 9.51
N ASN A 16 2.58 -44.87 9.68
CA ASN A 16 2.05 -44.07 10.79
C ASN A 16 2.70 -42.68 10.91
N GLN A 17 3.13 -42.10 9.79
CA GLN A 17 3.66 -40.74 9.75
C GLN A 17 2.70 -39.84 8.96
N GLN A 18 2.57 -38.60 9.40
CA GLN A 18 1.75 -37.60 8.72
C GLN A 18 2.48 -36.26 8.69
N PHE A 19 2.56 -35.65 7.52
CA PHE A 19 3.05 -34.30 7.34
C PHE A 19 1.89 -33.33 7.49
N VAL A 20 2.00 -32.45 8.48
CA VAL A 20 0.95 -31.47 8.80
C VAL A 20 1.45 -30.10 8.39
N ILE A 21 0.80 -29.49 7.40
CA ILE A 21 1.01 -28.08 7.06
C ILE A 21 0.22 -27.25 8.07
N PRO A 22 0.89 -26.50 8.97
CA PRO A 22 0.20 -25.74 10.00
C PRO A 22 -0.57 -24.56 9.43
N VAL A 23 -1.60 -24.12 10.16
CA VAL A 23 -2.55 -23.08 9.72
C VAL A 23 -1.91 -21.72 9.40
N TYR A 24 -0.70 -21.46 9.92
CA TYR A 24 0.02 -20.22 9.66
C TYR A 24 0.81 -20.23 8.35
N GLN A 25 1.00 -21.39 7.72
CA GLN A 25 1.63 -21.45 6.42
C GLN A 25 0.68 -20.96 5.33
N ARG A 26 1.26 -20.38 4.26
CA ARG A 26 0.47 -19.96 3.09
C ARG A 26 -0.06 -21.18 2.33
N THR A 27 -1.19 -20.99 1.66
CA THR A 27 -1.77 -21.99 0.75
C THR A 27 -0.83 -22.33 -0.42
N TYR A 28 -1.19 -23.37 -1.17
CA TYR A 28 -0.41 -23.80 -2.33
C TYR A 28 -0.43 -22.73 -3.46
N LYS A 29 0.75 -22.21 -3.80
CA LYS A 29 0.96 -21.09 -4.74
C LYS A 29 1.65 -21.49 -6.03
N TRP A 30 2.32 -22.65 -6.07
CA TRP A 30 2.94 -23.12 -7.31
C TRP A 30 1.90 -23.28 -8.41
N THR A 31 2.33 -22.97 -9.63
CA THR A 31 1.54 -23.02 -10.86
C THR A 31 2.05 -24.14 -11.78
N HIS A 32 1.36 -24.38 -12.90
CA HIS A 32 1.78 -25.36 -13.88
C HIS A 32 3.19 -25.11 -14.45
N ILE A 33 3.69 -23.86 -14.42
CA ILE A 33 5.07 -23.52 -14.79
C ILE A 33 6.08 -24.22 -13.86
N HIS A 34 5.87 -24.09 -12.55
CA HIS A 34 6.69 -24.74 -11.52
C HIS A 34 6.58 -26.26 -11.62
N CYS A 35 5.37 -26.77 -11.87
CA CYS A 35 5.12 -28.19 -12.06
C CYS A 35 5.87 -28.74 -13.29
N GLY A 36 5.85 -28.02 -14.41
CA GLY A 36 6.56 -28.40 -15.63
C GLY A 36 8.08 -28.42 -15.44
N GLN A 37 8.63 -27.49 -14.66
CA GLN A 37 10.05 -27.51 -14.30
C GLN A 37 10.40 -28.74 -13.47
N LEU A 38 9.67 -29.00 -12.38
CA LEU A 38 9.88 -30.20 -11.54
C LEU A 38 9.79 -31.49 -12.37
N PHE A 39 8.77 -31.58 -13.24
CA PHE A 39 8.55 -32.74 -14.09
C PHE A 39 9.71 -32.96 -15.09
N SER A 40 10.22 -31.88 -15.67
CA SER A 40 11.40 -31.91 -16.56
C SER A 40 12.64 -32.39 -15.82
N ASP A 41 12.87 -31.90 -14.61
CA ASP A 41 14.04 -32.25 -13.80
C ASP A 41 14.00 -33.71 -13.33
N ILE A 42 12.82 -34.23 -12.98
CA ILE A 42 12.61 -35.65 -12.66
C ILE A 42 13.00 -36.56 -13.82
N LEU A 43 12.61 -36.21 -15.05
CA LEU A 43 12.92 -37.05 -16.22
C LEU A 43 14.39 -36.99 -16.60
N LYS A 44 15.01 -35.83 -16.46
CA LYS A 44 16.47 -35.71 -16.60
C LYS A 44 17.17 -36.59 -15.57
N ALA A 45 16.65 -36.69 -14.34
CA ALA A 45 17.21 -37.55 -13.32
C ALA A 45 17.12 -39.04 -13.69
N SER A 46 15.99 -39.50 -14.25
CA SER A 46 15.86 -40.88 -14.75
C SER A 46 16.91 -41.21 -15.81
N GLY A 47 17.06 -40.37 -16.84
CA GLY A 47 18.07 -40.59 -17.90
C GLY A 47 19.53 -40.35 -17.49
N SER A 48 19.80 -39.87 -16.28
CA SER A 48 21.15 -39.58 -15.82
C SER A 48 21.85 -40.79 -15.21
N THR A 49 23.18 -40.83 -15.37
CA THR A 49 24.06 -41.78 -14.67
C THR A 49 24.26 -41.43 -13.20
N SER A 50 23.83 -40.23 -12.77
CA SER A 50 23.84 -39.83 -11.38
C SER A 50 22.82 -40.65 -10.59
N LYS A 51 23.24 -41.17 -9.43
CA LYS A 51 22.34 -41.93 -8.55
C LYS A 51 21.27 -41.03 -7.90
N ASN A 52 21.55 -39.73 -7.76
CA ASN A 52 20.78 -38.82 -6.93
C ASN A 52 20.54 -37.48 -7.63
N HIS A 53 19.36 -36.90 -7.41
CA HIS A 53 18.98 -35.54 -7.85
C HIS A 53 18.45 -34.73 -6.66
N PHE A 54 19.17 -33.68 -6.28
CA PHE A 54 18.82 -32.86 -5.13
C PHE A 54 17.71 -31.86 -5.47
N ILE A 55 16.62 -31.85 -4.67
CA ILE A 55 15.47 -30.96 -4.91
C ILE A 55 15.27 -29.89 -3.84
N GLY A 56 16.05 -29.90 -2.75
CA GLY A 56 15.97 -28.93 -1.66
C GLY A 56 15.87 -29.55 -0.27
N SER A 57 15.46 -28.76 0.71
CA SER A 57 15.21 -29.20 2.09
C SER A 57 13.73 -29.39 2.41
N ILE A 58 13.44 -30.22 3.40
CA ILE A 58 12.17 -30.26 4.14
C ILE A 58 12.51 -30.08 5.60
N VAL A 59 11.95 -29.03 6.22
CA VAL A 59 12.17 -28.71 7.62
C VAL A 59 10.89 -28.93 8.39
N HIS A 60 10.94 -29.68 9.48
CA HIS A 60 9.76 -30.01 10.26
C HIS A 60 10.06 -30.07 11.75
N ILE A 61 9.02 -29.88 12.55
CA ILE A 61 9.03 -30.11 13.99
C ILE A 61 8.34 -31.45 14.25
N SER A 62 8.97 -32.28 15.09
CA SER A 62 8.35 -33.52 15.57
C SER A 62 8.29 -33.52 17.09
N ASP A 63 7.19 -34.00 17.66
CA ASP A 63 7.10 -34.29 19.08
C ASP A 63 7.63 -35.71 19.32
N GLN A 64 8.66 -35.84 20.15
CA GLN A 64 9.30 -37.13 20.42
C GLN A 64 8.50 -38.00 21.40
N ASN A 65 7.48 -37.45 22.06
CA ASN A 65 6.70 -38.14 23.10
C ASN A 65 5.44 -38.86 22.57
N ILE A 66 5.35 -39.10 21.26
CA ILE A 66 4.18 -39.74 20.64
C ILE A 66 4.35 -41.27 20.67
N PRO A 67 3.42 -42.04 21.29
CA PRO A 67 3.47 -43.49 21.28
C PRO A 67 3.48 -44.07 19.87
N VAL A 68 4.24 -45.14 19.66
CA VAL A 68 4.39 -45.84 18.36
C VAL A 68 3.04 -46.29 17.76
N THR A 69 2.01 -46.45 18.59
CA THR A 69 0.65 -46.85 18.18
C THR A 69 -0.15 -45.72 17.50
N LYS A 70 0.25 -44.47 17.69
CA LYS A 70 -0.40 -43.29 17.11
C LYS A 70 0.31 -42.82 15.84
N VAL A 71 -0.42 -42.09 15.00
CA VAL A 71 0.21 -41.39 13.87
C VAL A 71 1.13 -40.30 14.42
N LYS A 72 2.36 -40.24 13.93
CA LYS A 72 3.36 -39.22 14.25
C LYS A 72 3.18 -38.01 13.31
N PRO A 73 2.57 -36.90 13.77
CA PRO A 73 2.54 -35.64 13.04
C PRO A 73 3.92 -34.99 12.98
N LEU A 74 4.37 -34.67 11.77
CA LEU A 74 5.50 -33.82 11.47
C LEU A 74 4.98 -32.47 11.00
N THR A 75 5.12 -31.44 11.82
CA THR A 75 4.66 -30.10 11.47
C THR A 75 5.66 -29.45 10.52
N ILE A 76 5.27 -29.20 9.27
CA ILE A 76 6.16 -28.64 8.26
C ILE A 76 6.39 -27.14 8.50
N ILE A 77 7.66 -26.76 8.54
CA ILE A 77 8.13 -25.37 8.68
C ILE A 77 8.60 -24.81 7.34
N ASP A 78 9.29 -25.63 6.54
CA ASP A 78 9.72 -25.29 5.17
C ASP A 78 9.64 -26.50 4.23
N GLY A 79 9.51 -26.24 2.93
CA GLY A 79 9.37 -27.27 1.89
C GLY A 79 7.93 -27.65 1.55
N GLN A 80 6.93 -26.94 2.11
CA GLN A 80 5.51 -27.28 1.93
C GLN A 80 5.03 -27.30 0.47
N GLN A 81 5.49 -26.35 -0.36
CA GLN A 81 5.09 -26.27 -1.78
C GLN A 81 5.60 -27.49 -2.54
N ARG A 82 6.88 -27.84 -2.33
CA ARG A 82 7.55 -28.99 -2.94
C ARG A 82 6.89 -30.32 -2.54
N LEU A 83 6.65 -30.50 -1.24
CA LEU A 83 6.00 -31.71 -0.71
C LEU A 83 4.61 -31.88 -1.32
N THR A 84 3.83 -30.79 -1.41
CA THR A 84 2.51 -30.79 -2.04
C THR A 84 2.59 -31.17 -3.52
N THR A 85 3.48 -30.54 -4.29
CA THR A 85 3.63 -30.82 -5.73
C THR A 85 4.01 -32.28 -6.00
N ILE A 86 4.95 -32.84 -5.24
CA ILE A 86 5.37 -34.25 -5.38
C ILE A 86 4.21 -35.18 -5.03
N SER A 87 3.44 -34.84 -3.99
CA SER A 87 2.26 -35.61 -3.61
C SER A 87 1.18 -35.59 -4.71
N LEU A 88 0.96 -34.46 -5.38
CA LEU A 88 0.04 -34.36 -6.51
C LEU A 88 0.51 -35.16 -7.73
N LEU A 89 1.83 -35.18 -7.99
CA LEU A 89 2.41 -35.99 -9.04
C LEU A 89 2.22 -37.49 -8.78
N LEU A 90 2.50 -37.95 -7.55
CA LEU A 90 2.27 -39.34 -7.14
C LEU A 90 0.79 -39.71 -7.24
N LEU A 91 -0.12 -38.81 -6.87
CA LEU A 91 -1.56 -39.02 -7.02
C LEU A 91 -1.97 -39.17 -8.49
N ALA A 92 -1.43 -38.34 -9.39
CA ALA A 92 -1.68 -38.46 -10.82
C ALA A 92 -1.16 -39.80 -11.39
N ILE A 93 0.05 -40.24 -10.98
CA ILE A 93 0.62 -41.54 -11.34
C ILE A 93 -0.29 -42.68 -10.85
N LYS A 94 -0.70 -42.64 -9.58
CA LYS A 94 -1.58 -43.64 -8.98
C LYS A 94 -2.90 -43.76 -9.73
N ASN A 95 -3.55 -42.63 -9.99
CA ASN A 95 -4.84 -42.62 -10.69
C ASN A 95 -4.72 -43.08 -12.14
N TYR A 96 -3.60 -42.76 -12.81
CA TYR A 96 -3.34 -43.28 -14.15
C TYR A 96 -3.15 -44.81 -14.15
N LEU A 97 -2.40 -45.35 -13.18
CA LEU A 97 -2.16 -46.79 -13.03
C LEU A 97 -3.42 -47.58 -12.62
N ASP A 98 -4.38 -46.96 -11.93
CA ASP A 98 -5.70 -47.56 -11.67
C ASP A 98 -6.47 -47.82 -12.98
N GLU A 99 -6.36 -46.91 -13.96
CA GLU A 99 -7.01 -47.02 -15.26
C GLU A 99 -6.18 -47.84 -16.27
N HIS A 100 -4.84 -47.82 -16.13
CA HIS A 100 -3.88 -48.41 -17.07
C HIS A 100 -2.83 -49.22 -16.30
N PRO A 101 -3.13 -50.49 -15.95
CA PRO A 101 -2.20 -51.33 -15.20
C PRO A 101 -0.84 -51.47 -15.90
N ASN A 102 0.25 -51.33 -15.15
CA ASN A 102 1.63 -51.54 -15.61
C ASN A 102 2.22 -52.79 -14.91
N PRO A 103 3.02 -53.62 -15.61
CA PRO A 103 3.57 -54.85 -15.04
C PRO A 103 4.65 -54.63 -13.97
N ASN A 104 5.34 -53.48 -14.00
CA ASN A 104 6.48 -53.17 -13.16
C ASN A 104 6.13 -52.29 -11.95
N ILE A 105 5.08 -51.46 -12.06
CA ILE A 105 4.68 -50.50 -11.02
C ILE A 105 3.18 -50.63 -10.75
N THR A 106 2.79 -50.81 -9.49
CA THR A 106 1.37 -50.97 -9.11
C THR A 106 0.79 -49.70 -8.48
N SER A 107 -0.50 -49.45 -8.67
CA SER A 107 -1.17 -48.31 -8.01
C SER A 107 -1.14 -48.44 -6.49
N ASN A 108 -1.17 -49.67 -5.94
CA ASN A 108 -1.02 -49.95 -4.51
C ASN A 108 0.36 -49.55 -3.97
N GLU A 109 1.42 -49.73 -4.74
CA GLU A 109 2.77 -49.30 -4.36
C GLU A 109 2.82 -47.77 -4.21
N ILE A 110 2.28 -47.04 -5.18
CA ILE A 110 2.23 -45.57 -5.15
C ILE A 110 1.32 -45.06 -4.01
N ASN A 111 0.24 -45.78 -3.72
CA ASN A 111 -0.71 -45.42 -2.66
C ASN A 111 -0.04 -45.36 -1.28
N GLN A 112 1.02 -46.15 -1.02
CA GLN A 112 1.76 -46.16 0.25
C GLN A 112 2.44 -44.80 0.57
N TYR A 113 2.67 -43.96 -0.44
CA TYR A 113 3.24 -42.62 -0.25
C TYR A 113 2.18 -41.56 0.09
N LEU A 114 0.92 -41.84 -0.22
CA LEU A 114 -0.18 -40.87 -0.13
C LEU A 114 -1.04 -41.07 1.12
N VAL A 115 -1.20 -42.31 1.58
CA VAL A 115 -2.13 -42.66 2.67
C VAL A 115 -1.52 -43.60 3.71
N ASN A 116 -2.03 -43.51 4.93
CA ASN A 116 -1.87 -44.49 5.99
C ASN A 116 -3.07 -45.45 5.95
N SER A 117 -2.95 -46.54 5.17
CA SER A 117 -4.07 -47.44 4.86
C SER A 117 -4.79 -48.02 6.08
N ASP A 118 -4.12 -48.14 7.23
CA ASP A 118 -4.66 -48.69 8.48
C ASP A 118 -5.37 -47.64 9.35
N LYS A 119 -5.45 -46.39 8.89
CA LYS A 119 -6.03 -45.24 9.62
C LYS A 119 -7.32 -44.76 8.97
N LYS A 120 -8.08 -43.94 9.71
CA LYS A 120 -9.36 -43.37 9.27
C LYS A 120 -9.33 -41.84 9.39
N ASP A 121 -10.33 -41.20 8.79
CA ASP A 121 -10.57 -39.76 8.86
C ASP A 121 -9.31 -38.95 8.49
N ASP A 122 -8.97 -37.95 9.30
CA ASP A 122 -7.82 -37.05 9.11
C ASP A 122 -6.49 -37.80 9.06
N GLU A 123 -6.36 -38.92 9.77
CA GLU A 123 -5.12 -39.71 9.87
C GLU A 123 -4.86 -40.60 8.64
N TYR A 124 -5.88 -40.79 7.79
CA TYR A 124 -5.79 -41.58 6.56
C TYR A 124 -4.84 -40.93 5.54
N ILE A 125 -4.85 -39.61 5.39
CA ILE A 125 -4.03 -38.92 4.39
C ILE A 125 -2.68 -38.53 5.01
N LYS A 126 -1.58 -38.89 4.35
CA LYS A 126 -0.22 -38.59 4.84
C LYS A 126 0.14 -37.11 4.77
N LEU A 127 -0.44 -36.34 3.86
CA LEU A 127 -0.20 -34.89 3.74
C LEU A 127 -1.46 -34.11 4.11
N GLN A 128 -1.48 -33.54 5.30
CA GLN A 128 -2.55 -32.67 5.75
C GLN A 128 -2.25 -31.22 5.37
N LEU A 129 -2.95 -30.71 4.36
CA LEU A 129 -2.82 -29.32 3.89
C LEU A 129 -3.60 -28.32 4.75
N THR A 130 -3.39 -27.03 4.48
CA THR A 130 -4.15 -25.93 5.10
C THR A 130 -5.65 -26.02 4.77
N LYS A 131 -6.50 -25.34 5.56
CA LYS A 131 -7.97 -25.44 5.43
C LYS A 131 -8.48 -25.24 3.99
N GLN A 132 -7.94 -24.28 3.25
CA GLN A 132 -8.38 -23.96 1.88
C GLN A 132 -8.01 -25.08 0.89
N ASP A 133 -6.79 -25.62 0.98
CA ASP A 133 -6.31 -26.65 0.04
C ASP A 133 -6.79 -28.06 0.39
N ARG A 134 -7.12 -28.28 1.67
CA ARG A 134 -7.41 -29.60 2.26
C ARG A 134 -8.62 -30.28 1.62
N GLU A 135 -9.72 -29.55 1.43
CA GLU A 135 -10.96 -30.12 0.90
C GLU A 135 -10.79 -30.61 -0.55
N VAL A 136 -10.12 -29.81 -1.38
CA VAL A 136 -9.82 -30.17 -2.78
C VAL A 136 -8.88 -31.37 -2.83
N TYR A 137 -7.81 -31.37 -2.02
CA TYR A 137 -6.85 -32.48 -2.00
C TYR A 137 -7.44 -33.79 -1.47
N PHE A 138 -8.25 -33.72 -0.41
CA PHE A 138 -9.00 -34.87 0.12
C PHE A 138 -9.92 -35.45 -0.94
N SER A 139 -10.63 -34.59 -1.68
CA SER A 139 -11.57 -35.02 -2.72
C SER A 139 -10.86 -35.69 -3.90
N LEU A 140 -9.68 -35.19 -4.28
CA LEU A 140 -8.84 -35.82 -5.32
C LEU A 140 -8.36 -37.23 -4.92
N ILE A 141 -7.97 -37.43 -3.65
CA ILE A 141 -7.54 -38.75 -3.15
C ILE A 141 -8.71 -39.73 -3.10
N ASN A 142 -9.86 -39.29 -2.58
CA ASN A 142 -11.03 -40.15 -2.38
C ASN A 142 -11.95 -40.23 -3.61
N LYS A 143 -11.62 -39.55 -4.70
CA LYS A 143 -12.40 -39.47 -5.95
C LYS A 143 -13.85 -39.00 -5.70
N THR A 144 -14.05 -38.02 -4.83
CA THR A 144 -15.36 -37.37 -4.58
C THR A 144 -15.55 -36.15 -5.47
N GLU A 145 -16.78 -35.64 -5.57
CA GLU A 145 -17.07 -34.42 -6.33
C GLU A 145 -16.29 -33.21 -5.79
N ILE A 146 -15.82 -32.36 -6.71
CA ILE A 146 -15.08 -31.14 -6.43
C ILE A 146 -15.84 -29.96 -7.03
N ASP A 147 -16.43 -29.13 -6.18
CA ASP A 147 -17.17 -27.94 -6.58
C ASP A 147 -16.30 -26.68 -6.47
N VAL A 148 -15.29 -26.56 -7.35
CA VAL A 148 -14.44 -25.36 -7.45
C VAL A 148 -14.14 -25.04 -8.91
N GLU A 149 -14.35 -23.78 -9.30
CA GLU A 149 -14.11 -23.31 -10.68
C GLU A 149 -12.61 -23.18 -10.99
N TYR A 150 -11.81 -22.71 -10.03
CA TYR A 150 -10.36 -22.58 -10.18
C TYR A 150 -9.62 -22.82 -8.86
N HIS A 151 -8.66 -23.76 -8.87
CA HIS A 151 -7.82 -24.03 -7.69
C HIS A 151 -6.45 -24.59 -8.09
N ASN A 152 -5.36 -24.09 -7.51
CA ASN A 152 -3.99 -24.50 -7.88
C ASN A 152 -3.74 -26.00 -7.67
N ILE A 153 -4.28 -26.58 -6.59
CA ILE A 153 -4.21 -28.03 -6.32
C ILE A 153 -4.82 -28.83 -7.48
N LEU A 154 -6.06 -28.49 -7.87
CA LEU A 154 -6.78 -29.17 -8.95
C LEU A 154 -6.08 -28.98 -10.31
N ASN A 155 -5.72 -27.75 -10.63
CA ASN A 155 -5.07 -27.40 -11.90
C ASN A 155 -3.73 -28.13 -12.08
N ASN A 156 -2.91 -28.21 -11.03
CA ASN A 156 -1.60 -28.86 -11.09
C ASN A 156 -1.72 -30.39 -11.11
N TYR A 157 -2.70 -30.96 -10.38
CA TYR A 157 -3.05 -32.38 -10.54
C TYR A 157 -3.47 -32.71 -11.97
N MET A 158 -4.39 -31.93 -12.54
CA MET A 158 -4.87 -32.12 -13.92
C MET A 158 -3.76 -31.95 -14.94
N TYR A 159 -2.85 -30.99 -14.73
CA TYR A 159 -1.64 -30.83 -15.53
C TYR A 159 -0.81 -32.12 -15.55
N PHE A 160 -0.45 -32.68 -14.39
CA PHE A 160 0.31 -33.93 -14.33
C PHE A 160 -0.45 -35.11 -14.94
N TYR A 161 -1.74 -35.26 -14.63
CA TYR A 161 -2.56 -36.35 -15.16
C TYR A 161 -2.63 -36.32 -16.69
N ASN A 162 -2.91 -35.14 -17.27
CA ASN A 162 -2.98 -34.97 -18.72
C ASN A 162 -1.60 -35.12 -19.40
N SER A 163 -0.52 -34.68 -18.75
CA SER A 163 0.85 -34.91 -19.24
C SER A 163 1.22 -36.40 -19.29
N ILE A 164 0.79 -37.19 -18.30
CA ILE A 164 0.98 -38.65 -18.30
C ILE A 164 0.09 -39.30 -19.38
N LYS A 165 -1.22 -38.97 -19.40
CA LYS A 165 -2.21 -39.55 -20.32
C LYS A 165 -1.92 -39.28 -21.80
N SER A 166 -1.37 -38.12 -22.14
CA SER A 166 -1.02 -37.76 -23.51
C SER A 166 0.14 -38.57 -24.10
N GLY A 167 0.74 -39.50 -23.34
CA GLY A 167 1.83 -40.35 -23.82
C GLY A 167 3.13 -39.59 -24.06
N GLN A 168 3.22 -38.33 -23.62
CA GLN A 168 4.44 -37.53 -23.74
C GLN A 168 5.62 -38.14 -22.96
N ARG A 169 5.37 -39.07 -22.03
CA ARG A 169 6.31 -39.45 -20.97
C ARG A 169 6.10 -40.90 -20.53
N ASP A 170 7.18 -41.65 -20.38
CA ASP A 170 7.18 -43.01 -19.83
C ASP A 170 6.97 -43.00 -18.30
N ILE A 171 5.98 -43.76 -17.82
CA ILE A 171 5.61 -43.85 -16.39
C ILE A 171 6.73 -44.50 -15.57
N GLU A 172 7.48 -45.44 -16.17
CA GLU A 172 8.59 -46.13 -15.51
C GLU A 172 9.77 -45.18 -15.32
N ALA A 173 10.13 -44.45 -16.37
CA ALA A 173 11.11 -43.37 -16.28
C ALA A 173 10.70 -42.29 -15.26
N LEU A 174 9.43 -41.92 -15.20
CA LEU A 174 8.96 -40.93 -14.23
C LEU A 174 9.12 -41.44 -12.79
N TYR A 175 8.71 -42.68 -12.51
CA TYR A 175 8.85 -43.28 -11.18
C TYR A 175 10.32 -43.48 -10.78
N GLU A 176 11.16 -43.94 -11.70
CA GLU A 176 12.60 -44.06 -11.50
C GLU A 176 13.24 -42.68 -11.20
N GLY A 177 12.83 -41.65 -11.94
CA GLY A 177 13.26 -40.28 -11.70
C GLY A 177 12.87 -39.77 -10.32
N ILE A 178 11.64 -40.05 -9.87
CA ILE A 178 11.16 -39.69 -8.52
C ILE A 178 11.98 -40.43 -7.45
N ALA A 179 12.30 -41.71 -7.67
CA ALA A 179 13.10 -42.51 -6.73
C ALA A 179 14.52 -41.97 -6.53
N LYS A 180 15.09 -41.31 -7.55
CA LYS A 180 16.40 -40.63 -7.48
C LYS A 180 16.35 -39.28 -6.76
N LEU A 181 15.16 -38.74 -6.44
CA LEU A 181 15.05 -37.44 -5.78
C LEU A 181 15.49 -37.52 -4.31
N ILE A 182 16.41 -36.63 -3.96
CA ILE A 182 16.98 -36.51 -2.62
C ILE A 182 16.67 -35.13 -2.04
N ILE A 183 16.35 -35.13 -0.75
CA ILE A 183 16.18 -33.93 0.07
C ILE A 183 17.15 -33.94 1.25
N VAL A 184 17.37 -32.75 1.81
CA VAL A 184 17.89 -32.61 3.18
C VAL A 184 16.69 -32.51 4.12
N GLU A 185 16.50 -33.52 4.94
CA GLU A 185 15.52 -33.53 6.02
C GLU A 185 16.13 -32.85 7.25
N VAL A 186 15.46 -31.83 7.76
CA VAL A 186 15.86 -31.14 8.99
C VAL A 186 14.75 -31.31 10.03
N SER A 187 15.07 -32.04 11.10
CA SER A 187 14.20 -32.22 12.27
C SER A 187 14.58 -31.21 13.35
N LEU A 188 13.57 -30.46 13.81
CA LEU A 188 13.68 -29.46 14.86
C LEU A 188 13.03 -29.95 16.16
N GLU A 189 13.68 -29.67 17.28
CA GLU A 189 13.19 -29.94 18.62
C GLU A 189 12.80 -28.62 19.31
N ARG A 190 11.53 -28.44 19.68
CA ARG A 190 11.01 -27.15 20.21
C ARG A 190 11.74 -26.65 21.47
N GLU A 191 12.35 -27.55 22.24
CA GLU A 191 13.06 -27.20 23.48
C GLU A 191 14.49 -26.70 23.25
N HIS A 192 15.10 -27.01 22.10
CA HIS A 192 16.50 -26.73 21.81
C HIS A 192 16.71 -25.85 20.58
N ASP A 193 15.80 -25.90 19.62
CA ASP A 193 15.85 -25.13 18.40
C ASP A 193 14.83 -23.99 18.44
N ASP A 194 15.18 -22.84 17.88
CA ASP A 194 14.25 -21.74 17.62
C ASP A 194 13.68 -21.92 16.18
N PRO A 195 12.46 -22.46 16.02
CA PRO A 195 11.92 -22.73 14.69
C PRO A 195 11.68 -21.45 13.89
N GLN A 196 11.49 -20.32 14.58
CA GLN A 196 11.24 -19.03 13.96
C GLN A 196 12.50 -18.47 13.33
N LEU A 197 13.63 -18.47 14.04
CA LEU A 197 14.91 -18.02 13.48
C LEU A 197 15.35 -18.89 12.29
N ILE A 198 15.09 -20.19 12.36
CA ILE A 198 15.38 -21.13 11.26
C ILE A 198 14.48 -20.84 10.07
N PHE A 199 13.19 -20.62 10.30
CA PHE A 199 12.24 -20.23 9.26
C PHE A 199 12.63 -18.93 8.55
N GLU A 200 12.98 -17.88 9.31
CA GLU A 200 13.42 -16.58 8.75
C GLU A 200 14.68 -16.75 7.88
N SER A 201 15.63 -17.56 8.35
CA SER A 201 16.89 -17.81 7.64
C SER A 201 16.69 -18.54 6.32
N LEU A 202 15.80 -19.53 6.28
CA LEU A 202 15.51 -20.34 5.09
C LEU A 202 14.71 -19.58 4.02
N ASN A 203 13.74 -18.76 4.43
CA ASN A 203 12.89 -18.00 3.51
C ASN A 203 13.61 -16.86 2.76
N SER A 204 14.88 -16.59 3.08
CA SER A 204 15.72 -15.63 2.36
C SER A 204 16.04 -16.04 0.91
N THR A 205 15.88 -17.32 0.55
CA THR A 205 16.37 -17.91 -0.71
C THR A 205 15.29 -18.43 -1.66
N GLY A 206 14.01 -18.46 -1.23
CA GLY A 206 12.88 -19.01 -1.98
C GLY A 206 11.92 -17.98 -2.60
N GLU A 207 10.73 -18.43 -3.02
CA GLU A 207 9.64 -17.54 -3.42
C GLU A 207 9.24 -16.68 -2.21
N LYS A 208 9.44 -15.36 -2.32
CA LYS A 208 9.33 -14.45 -1.17
C LYS A 208 7.93 -14.47 -0.58
N LEU A 209 7.86 -14.77 0.72
CA LEU A 209 6.66 -14.57 1.52
C LEU A 209 6.29 -13.08 1.54
N THR A 210 4.99 -12.81 1.64
CA THR A 210 4.55 -11.44 1.88
C THR A 210 4.86 -11.02 3.31
N GLU A 211 5.00 -9.71 3.57
CA GLU A 211 5.18 -9.19 4.93
C GLU A 211 4.06 -9.68 5.88
N ALA A 212 2.83 -9.76 5.38
CA ALA A 212 1.71 -10.30 6.14
C ALA A 212 1.86 -11.80 6.47
N ASP A 213 2.38 -12.62 5.55
CA ASP A 213 2.69 -14.02 5.82
C ASP A 213 3.76 -14.15 6.92
N LEU A 214 4.82 -13.33 6.86
CA LEU A 214 5.87 -13.30 7.88
C LEU A 214 5.29 -12.94 9.27
N ILE A 215 4.40 -11.94 9.33
CA ILE A 215 3.72 -11.54 10.58
C ILE A 215 2.82 -12.65 11.11
N ARG A 216 2.03 -13.31 10.24
CA ARG A 216 1.20 -14.47 10.64
C ARG A 216 2.05 -15.57 11.26
N ASN A 217 3.16 -15.91 10.60
CA ASN A 217 4.09 -16.94 11.08
C ASN A 217 4.68 -16.53 12.43
N PHE A 218 5.15 -15.29 12.54
CA PHE A 218 5.71 -14.75 13.78
C PHE A 218 4.73 -14.86 14.94
N LEU A 219 3.45 -14.52 14.73
CA LEU A 219 2.45 -14.52 15.81
C LEU A 219 2.01 -15.94 16.21
N LEU A 220 2.07 -16.92 15.30
CA LEU A 220 1.46 -18.23 15.51
C LEU A 220 2.46 -19.37 15.82
N MET A 221 3.73 -19.25 15.43
CA MET A 221 4.67 -20.39 15.46
C MET A 221 4.91 -20.95 16.87
N ASP A 222 5.02 -20.08 17.88
CA ASP A 222 5.32 -20.47 19.27
C ASP A 222 4.09 -20.96 20.05
N LEU A 223 2.89 -20.87 19.46
CA LEU A 223 1.65 -21.26 20.11
C LEU A 223 1.43 -22.78 20.08
N THR A 224 0.62 -23.28 21.00
CA THR A 224 0.15 -24.68 20.95
C THR A 224 -0.78 -24.91 19.76
N SER A 225 -0.84 -26.12 19.21
CA SER A 225 -1.65 -26.39 18.00
C SER A 225 -3.15 -26.06 18.17
N SER A 226 -3.71 -26.23 19.37
CA SER A 226 -5.10 -25.85 19.67
C SER A 226 -5.28 -24.33 19.61
N PHE A 227 -4.36 -23.59 20.21
CA PHE A 227 -4.42 -22.13 20.24
C PHE A 227 -4.09 -21.50 18.88
N GLN A 228 -3.16 -22.08 18.10
CA GLN A 228 -2.92 -21.72 16.70
C GLN A 228 -4.21 -21.77 15.88
N LYS A 229 -4.94 -22.89 15.96
CA LYS A 229 -6.22 -23.06 15.26
C LYS A 229 -7.26 -22.04 15.74
N LYS A 230 -7.32 -21.76 17.06
CA LYS A 230 -8.22 -20.74 17.61
C LYS A 230 -7.91 -19.38 17.02
N ILE A 231 -6.67 -18.90 17.13
CA ILE A 231 -6.27 -17.57 16.70
C ILE A 231 -6.43 -17.41 15.18
N TYR A 232 -5.99 -18.40 14.42
CA TYR A 232 -6.12 -18.37 12.97
C TYR A 232 -7.59 -18.31 12.53
N ASN A 233 -8.44 -19.21 13.01
CA ASN A 233 -9.82 -19.29 12.53
C ASN A 233 -10.70 -18.11 13.00
N HIS A 234 -10.49 -17.61 14.22
CA HIS A 234 -11.34 -16.55 14.78
C HIS A 234 -10.87 -15.14 14.41
N TYR A 235 -9.58 -14.94 14.12
CA TYR A 235 -9.03 -13.60 13.89
C TYR A 235 -8.32 -13.46 12.55
N TRP A 236 -7.26 -14.24 12.32
CA TRP A 236 -6.44 -14.05 11.11
C TRP A 236 -7.21 -14.36 9.82
N PHE A 237 -7.90 -15.50 9.76
CA PHE A 237 -8.64 -15.91 8.58
C PHE A 237 -9.77 -14.90 8.24
N PRO A 238 -10.54 -14.37 9.20
CA PRO A 238 -11.44 -13.23 8.93
C PRO A 238 -10.72 -11.97 8.41
N ILE A 239 -9.57 -11.58 8.97
CA ILE A 239 -8.77 -10.45 8.45
C ILE A 239 -8.38 -10.69 7.00
N GLU A 240 -7.79 -11.85 6.73
CA GLU A 240 -7.35 -12.26 5.40
C GLU A 240 -8.52 -12.27 4.42
N THR A 241 -9.68 -12.82 4.82
CA THR A 241 -10.89 -12.87 3.98
C THR A 241 -11.42 -11.48 3.64
N ARG A 242 -11.47 -10.57 4.62
CA ARG A 242 -11.93 -9.18 4.40
C ARG A 242 -11.05 -8.42 3.43
N LEU A 243 -9.73 -8.67 3.48
CA LEU A 243 -8.72 -7.96 2.70
C LEU A 243 -8.18 -8.78 1.53
N ARG A 244 -8.84 -9.90 1.18
CA ARG A 244 -8.48 -10.76 0.06
C ARG A 244 -8.89 -10.07 -1.24
N GLU A 245 -7.91 -9.57 -1.98
CA GLU A 245 -8.04 -9.29 -3.40
C GLU A 245 -7.11 -10.21 -4.19
N GLU A 246 -7.56 -10.68 -5.35
CA GLU A 246 -6.88 -11.73 -6.13
C GLU A 246 -5.44 -11.36 -6.56
N ASN A 247 -5.06 -10.07 -6.52
CA ASN A 247 -3.76 -9.61 -7.05
C ASN A 247 -3.10 -8.42 -6.33
N LYS A 248 -3.47 -8.03 -5.10
CA LYS A 248 -2.89 -6.85 -4.44
C LYS A 248 -2.59 -7.12 -2.98
N GLY A 249 -1.35 -6.83 -2.57
CA GLY A 249 -0.85 -6.93 -1.18
C GLY A 249 -1.53 -5.96 -0.20
N GLU A 250 -2.85 -5.82 -0.27
CA GLU A 250 -3.67 -4.96 0.59
C GLU A 250 -3.56 -5.38 2.05
N LEU A 251 -3.44 -6.68 2.35
CA LEU A 251 -3.17 -7.14 3.72
C LEU A 251 -1.85 -6.57 4.26
N SER A 252 -0.79 -6.56 3.45
CA SER A 252 0.50 -5.94 3.84
C SER A 252 0.40 -4.42 3.94
N ASN A 253 -0.36 -3.76 3.07
CA ASN A 253 -0.61 -2.31 3.15
C ASN A 253 -1.38 -1.95 4.42
N PHE A 254 -2.42 -2.72 4.77
CA PHE A 254 -3.19 -2.57 6.00
C PHE A 254 -2.29 -2.63 7.23
N ILE A 255 -1.46 -3.66 7.36
CA ILE A 255 -0.56 -3.78 8.52
C ILE A 255 0.41 -2.59 8.55
N ARG A 256 0.94 -2.18 7.40
CA ARG A 256 1.81 -1.01 7.30
C ARG A 256 1.12 0.27 7.77
N ASP A 257 -0.12 0.51 7.35
CA ASP A 257 -0.89 1.69 7.74
C ASP A 257 -1.30 1.64 9.21
N TYR A 258 -1.62 0.44 9.71
CA TYR A 258 -1.85 0.16 11.13
C TYR A 258 -0.62 0.53 11.98
N LEU A 259 0.55 0.04 11.60
CA LEU A 259 1.81 0.39 12.26
C LEU A 259 2.11 1.87 12.16
N THR A 260 1.76 2.51 11.04
CA THR A 260 2.01 3.93 10.82
C THR A 260 1.32 4.79 11.89
N PHE A 261 0.03 4.56 12.17
CA PHE A 261 -0.67 5.35 13.17
C PHE A 261 -0.34 4.95 14.62
N LYS A 262 0.04 3.68 14.84
CA LYS A 262 0.44 3.15 16.15
C LYS A 262 1.82 3.62 16.59
N THR A 263 2.77 3.67 15.66
CA THR A 263 4.17 4.03 15.95
C THR A 263 4.49 5.48 15.62
N LYS A 264 3.60 6.19 14.91
CA LYS A 264 3.81 7.54 14.36
C LYS A 264 5.02 7.61 13.43
N LYS A 265 5.41 6.48 12.83
CA LYS A 265 6.52 6.33 11.89
C LYS A 265 6.03 5.52 10.71
N ILE A 266 6.45 5.87 9.50
CA ILE A 266 5.99 5.23 8.27
C ILE A 266 6.95 4.08 7.92
N PRO A 267 6.56 2.80 8.05
CA PRO A 267 7.41 1.68 7.69
C PRO A 267 7.74 1.68 6.18
N LYS A 268 8.94 1.24 5.81
CA LYS A 268 9.22 0.91 4.40
C LYS A 268 8.45 -0.35 4.04
N LYS A 269 7.99 -0.47 2.79
CA LYS A 269 7.20 -1.64 2.34
C LYS A 269 7.92 -2.99 2.56
N THR A 270 9.25 -2.99 2.56
CA THR A 270 10.10 -4.17 2.77
C THR A 270 10.55 -4.37 4.21
N SER A 271 10.23 -3.45 5.13
CA SER A 271 10.60 -3.53 6.55
C SER A 271 9.40 -3.71 7.47
N VAL A 272 8.18 -3.83 6.91
CA VAL A 272 6.93 -3.92 7.69
C VAL A 272 7.03 -5.03 8.74
N TYR A 273 7.58 -6.19 8.38
CA TYR A 273 7.80 -7.29 9.31
C TYR A 273 8.75 -6.93 10.45
N SER A 274 9.91 -6.33 10.15
CA SER A 274 10.89 -5.91 11.15
C SER A 274 10.28 -4.88 12.09
N ASP A 275 9.64 -3.85 11.55
CA ASP A 275 9.00 -2.77 12.31
C ASP A 275 7.84 -3.32 13.16
N PHE A 276 7.11 -4.33 12.65
CA PHE A 276 6.10 -5.06 13.42
C PHE A 276 6.70 -5.82 14.60
N LYS A 277 7.85 -6.50 14.43
CA LYS A 277 8.52 -7.22 15.54
C LYS A 277 8.92 -6.25 16.65
N ASP A 278 9.45 -5.08 16.30
CA ASP A 278 9.86 -4.08 17.28
C ASP A 278 8.65 -3.47 17.99
N TYR A 279 7.57 -3.19 17.25
CA TYR A 279 6.29 -2.79 17.84
C TYR A 279 5.73 -3.87 18.78
N PHE A 280 5.72 -5.13 18.36
CA PHE A 280 5.24 -6.25 19.16
C PHE A 280 6.04 -6.37 20.46
N LYS A 281 7.38 -6.43 20.39
CA LYS A 281 8.25 -6.54 21.57
C LYS A 281 8.06 -5.39 22.56
N LYS A 282 7.71 -4.20 22.08
CA LYS A 282 7.53 -3.01 22.92
C LYS A 282 6.19 -3.01 23.68
N TYR A 283 5.12 -3.50 23.08
CA TYR A 283 3.75 -3.35 23.62
C TYR A 283 3.03 -4.66 23.96
N TYR A 284 3.56 -5.79 23.51
CA TYR A 284 2.93 -7.10 23.64
C TYR A 284 3.94 -8.15 24.15
N SER A 285 3.42 -9.19 24.79
CA SER A 285 4.19 -10.37 25.18
C SER A 285 3.82 -11.60 24.33
N ARG A 286 4.64 -12.65 24.43
CA ARG A 286 4.40 -13.96 23.79
C ARG A 286 3.31 -14.79 24.48
N GLU A 287 2.68 -14.26 25.53
CA GLU A 287 1.58 -14.94 26.19
C GLU A 287 0.36 -15.07 25.25
N PRO A 288 -0.34 -16.21 25.25
CA PRO A 288 -1.52 -16.45 24.42
C PRO A 288 -2.56 -15.31 24.47
N GLU A 289 -2.84 -14.79 25.66
CA GLU A 289 -3.81 -13.70 25.86
C GLU A 289 -3.37 -12.38 25.22
N SER A 290 -2.08 -12.04 25.32
CA SER A 290 -1.50 -10.85 24.69
C SER A 290 -1.61 -10.91 23.17
N ILE A 291 -1.30 -12.07 22.58
CA ILE A 291 -1.44 -12.29 21.13
C ILE A 291 -2.91 -12.23 20.71
N GLU A 292 -3.82 -12.80 21.50
CA GLU A 292 -5.26 -12.74 21.23
C GLU A 292 -5.79 -11.30 21.26
N ASN A 293 -5.32 -10.47 22.20
CA ASN A 293 -5.72 -9.05 22.27
C ASN A 293 -5.22 -8.26 21.06
N LEU A 294 -3.97 -8.45 20.64
CA LEU A 294 -3.46 -7.85 19.40
C LEU A 294 -4.25 -8.29 18.17
N MET A 295 -4.61 -9.58 18.09
CA MET A 295 -5.38 -10.13 16.98
C MET A 295 -6.82 -9.60 16.93
N LYS A 296 -7.47 -9.39 18.09
CA LYS A 296 -8.77 -8.72 18.19
C LYS A 296 -8.69 -7.29 17.67
N GLU A 297 -7.65 -6.57 18.08
CA GLU A 297 -7.41 -5.20 17.61
C GLU A 297 -7.18 -5.16 16.10
N LEU A 298 -6.29 -6.00 15.57
CA LEU A 298 -6.05 -6.09 14.12
C LEU A 298 -7.33 -6.44 13.36
N LEU A 299 -8.17 -7.33 13.88
CA LEU A 299 -9.46 -7.67 13.26
C LEU A 299 -10.42 -6.48 13.24
N GLN A 300 -10.48 -5.71 14.33
CA GLN A 300 -11.30 -4.51 14.39
C GLN A 300 -10.86 -3.48 13.35
N PHE A 301 -9.57 -3.16 13.29
CA PHE A 301 -9.04 -2.20 12.32
C PHE A 301 -9.11 -2.72 10.88
N ALA A 302 -8.97 -4.03 10.65
CA ALA A 302 -9.21 -4.62 9.33
C ALA A 302 -10.67 -4.44 8.89
N GLY A 303 -11.61 -4.48 9.83
CA GLY A 303 -13.01 -4.13 9.59
C GLY A 303 -13.18 -2.68 9.12
N TYR A 304 -12.54 -1.71 9.78
CA TYR A 304 -12.57 -0.31 9.34
C TYR A 304 -11.89 -0.12 7.98
N TYR A 305 -10.72 -0.75 7.79
CA TYR A 305 -9.99 -0.71 6.53
C TYR A 305 -10.83 -1.24 5.37
N GLU A 306 -11.54 -2.36 5.55
CA GLU A 306 -12.46 -2.91 4.54
C GLU A 306 -13.56 -1.90 4.16
N ARG A 307 -14.14 -1.20 5.14
CA ARG A 307 -15.19 -0.21 4.87
C ARG A 307 -14.70 0.98 4.09
N ILE A 308 -13.49 1.45 4.40
CA ILE A 308 -12.82 2.51 3.65
C ILE A 308 -12.48 2.04 2.24
N LEU A 309 -11.93 0.84 2.09
CA LEU A 309 -11.47 0.27 0.82
C LEU A 309 -12.61 -0.03 -0.16
N ARG A 310 -13.75 -0.55 0.34
CA ARG A 310 -14.87 -1.02 -0.48
C ARG A 310 -16.06 -0.06 -0.50
N GLN A 311 -15.99 1.03 0.27
CA GLN A 311 -17.08 1.99 0.45
C GLN A 311 -18.43 1.28 0.71
N ASN A 312 -18.41 0.38 1.70
CA ASN A 312 -19.56 -0.39 2.16
C ASN A 312 -20.00 -0.02 3.59
N GLU A 313 -19.77 1.22 3.98
CA GLU A 313 -20.24 1.74 5.27
C GLU A 313 -21.79 1.79 5.30
N LYS A 314 -22.36 1.48 6.47
CA LYS A 314 -23.81 1.42 6.67
C LYS A 314 -24.44 2.80 6.66
N ASP A 315 -23.78 3.77 7.29
CA ASP A 315 -24.22 5.16 7.25
C ASP A 315 -23.96 5.76 5.86
N LYS A 316 -25.03 6.21 5.21
CA LYS A 316 -24.97 6.72 3.83
C LYS A 316 -24.10 7.96 3.70
N GLU A 317 -24.12 8.87 4.67
CA GLU A 317 -23.38 10.13 4.58
C GLU A 317 -21.88 9.90 4.73
N ILE A 318 -21.49 9.06 5.70
CA ILE A 318 -20.09 8.63 5.84
C ILE A 318 -19.65 7.89 4.57
N ASN A 319 -20.48 6.98 4.06
CA ASN A 319 -20.12 6.23 2.86
C ASN A 319 -19.95 7.12 1.63
N ASP A 320 -20.77 8.17 1.49
CA ASP A 320 -20.62 9.17 0.43
C ASP A 320 -19.30 9.95 0.59
N CYS A 321 -18.89 10.32 1.83
CA CYS A 321 -17.57 10.91 2.07
C CYS A 321 -16.42 9.96 1.67
N LEU A 322 -16.52 8.68 1.99
CA LEU A 322 -15.50 7.68 1.64
C LEU A 322 -15.39 7.48 0.11
N LYS A 323 -16.52 7.50 -0.61
CA LYS A 323 -16.53 7.47 -2.09
C LYS A 323 -15.88 8.70 -2.70
N ASP A 324 -16.16 9.88 -2.14
CA ASP A 324 -15.54 11.11 -2.58
C ASP A 324 -14.02 11.05 -2.37
N LEU A 325 -13.54 10.58 -1.22
CA LEU A 325 -12.11 10.41 -0.95
C LEU A 325 -11.44 9.35 -1.85
N ASP A 326 -12.09 8.21 -2.09
CA ASP A 326 -11.57 7.16 -2.99
C ASP A 326 -11.43 7.66 -4.43
N SER A 327 -12.36 8.50 -4.88
CA SER A 327 -12.33 9.08 -6.22
C SER A 327 -11.13 10.02 -6.48
N ILE A 328 -10.49 10.53 -5.40
CA ILE A 328 -9.26 11.34 -5.46
C ILE A 328 -8.01 10.44 -5.55
N ASP A 329 -8.14 9.13 -5.29
CA ASP A 329 -7.10 8.08 -5.39
C ASP A 329 -5.92 8.22 -4.42
N ILE A 330 -6.19 8.74 -3.21
CA ILE A 330 -5.14 8.99 -2.23
C ILE A 330 -5.31 8.02 -1.06
N LYS A 331 -4.80 6.79 -1.22
CA LYS A 331 -4.74 5.79 -0.12
C LYS A 331 -3.86 6.22 1.06
N ILE A 332 -3.04 7.26 0.89
CA ILE A 332 -2.11 7.76 1.91
C ILE A 332 -2.80 8.33 3.16
N ILE A 333 -4.10 8.57 3.10
CA ILE A 333 -4.93 9.09 4.21
C ILE A 333 -5.34 7.98 5.19
N TYR A 334 -5.19 6.71 4.85
CA TYR A 334 -5.72 5.60 5.66
C TYR A 334 -5.14 5.57 7.08
N PRO A 335 -3.83 5.81 7.32
CA PRO A 335 -3.29 5.93 8.67
C PRO A 335 -3.93 7.04 9.52
N LEU A 336 -4.51 8.08 8.91
CA LEU A 336 -5.26 9.12 9.61
C LEU A 336 -6.72 8.71 9.85
N ILE A 337 -7.38 8.14 8.84
CA ILE A 337 -8.80 7.77 8.94
C ILE A 337 -9.00 6.60 9.92
N LEU A 338 -8.13 5.59 9.93
CA LEU A 338 -8.26 4.41 10.80
C LEU A 338 -8.43 4.75 12.29
N PRO A 339 -7.54 5.54 12.94
CA PRO A 339 -7.72 5.92 14.34
C PRO A 339 -8.94 6.83 14.56
N LEU A 340 -9.31 7.70 13.62
CA LEU A 340 -10.53 8.53 13.72
C LEU A 340 -11.79 7.66 13.66
N TYR A 341 -11.80 6.64 12.81
CA TYR A 341 -12.88 5.66 12.72
C TYR A 341 -13.05 4.90 14.03
N TYR A 342 -11.93 4.51 14.64
CA TYR A 342 -11.94 3.88 15.95
C TYR A 342 -12.55 4.81 17.00
N ASP A 343 -12.15 6.09 17.02
CA ASP A 343 -12.70 7.07 17.97
C ASP A 343 -14.22 7.29 17.72
N TYR A 344 -14.67 7.31 16.47
CA TYR A 344 -16.09 7.39 16.10
C TYR A 344 -16.90 6.17 16.58
N GLU A 345 -16.45 4.95 16.29
CA GLU A 345 -17.16 3.72 16.68
C GLU A 345 -17.20 3.53 18.21
N ASN A 346 -16.22 4.09 18.93
CA ASN A 346 -16.19 4.11 20.40
C ASN A 346 -16.88 5.35 21.01
N GLN A 347 -17.60 6.15 20.21
CA GLN A 347 -18.34 7.33 20.66
C GLN A 347 -17.48 8.42 21.31
N LEU A 348 -16.17 8.43 21.02
CA LEU A 348 -15.24 9.51 21.39
C LEU A 348 -15.29 10.67 20.38
N LEU A 349 -15.75 10.39 19.16
CA LEU A 349 -15.93 11.35 18.09
C LEU A 349 -17.38 11.27 17.60
N SER A 350 -18.06 12.42 17.53
CA SER A 350 -19.44 12.46 17.02
C SER A 350 -19.49 12.13 15.53
N LYS A 351 -20.67 11.70 15.05
CA LYS A 351 -20.87 11.44 13.61
C LYS A 351 -20.63 12.72 12.80
N GLU A 352 -21.17 13.83 13.27
CA GLU A 352 -21.10 15.14 12.63
C GLU A 352 -19.65 15.61 12.52
N ASP A 353 -18.86 15.50 13.60
CA ASP A 353 -17.45 15.88 13.60
C ASP A 353 -16.62 14.96 12.71
N PHE A 354 -16.91 13.64 12.73
CA PHE A 354 -16.21 12.70 11.85
C PHE A 354 -16.45 13.03 10.38
N ILE A 355 -17.69 13.31 9.99
CA ILE A 355 -18.03 13.75 8.63
C ILE A 355 -17.30 15.06 8.30
N SER A 356 -17.32 16.04 9.20
CA SER A 356 -16.63 17.32 9.01
C SER A 356 -15.12 17.14 8.79
N ILE A 357 -14.46 16.26 9.56
CA ILE A 357 -13.04 15.93 9.36
C ILE A 357 -12.81 15.28 7.99
N LEU A 358 -13.63 14.32 7.57
CA LEU A 358 -13.51 13.70 6.25
C LEU A 358 -13.66 14.74 5.12
N ARG A 359 -14.60 15.68 5.26
CA ARG A 359 -14.81 16.79 4.30
C ARG A 359 -13.65 17.79 4.30
N LEU A 360 -13.02 18.03 5.45
CA LEU A 360 -11.82 18.87 5.53
C LEU A 360 -10.61 18.21 4.86
N ILE A 361 -10.43 16.89 5.03
CA ILE A 361 -9.39 16.13 4.30
C ILE A 361 -9.61 16.26 2.80
N GLU A 362 -10.85 16.05 2.33
CA GLU A 362 -11.25 16.22 0.93
C GLU A 362 -10.92 17.63 0.42
N SER A 363 -11.36 18.67 1.14
CA SER A 363 -11.11 20.08 0.81
C SER A 363 -9.62 20.40 0.72
N TYR A 364 -8.83 19.97 1.72
CA TYR A 364 -7.39 20.16 1.77
C TYR A 364 -6.69 19.54 0.55
N LEU A 365 -7.05 18.30 0.18
CA LEU A 365 -6.46 17.62 -0.96
C LEU A 365 -6.80 18.32 -2.29
N ILE A 366 -8.06 18.69 -2.49
CA ILE A 366 -8.51 19.28 -3.76
C ILE A 366 -8.01 20.70 -3.96
N ARG A 367 -8.03 21.53 -2.92
CA ARG A 367 -7.43 22.86 -2.96
C ARG A 367 -5.96 22.78 -3.31
N ARG A 368 -5.22 21.83 -2.74
CA ARG A 368 -3.81 21.61 -3.10
C ARG A 368 -3.62 21.19 -4.56
N VAL A 369 -4.45 20.28 -5.07
CA VAL A 369 -4.43 19.88 -6.49
C VAL A 369 -4.67 21.08 -7.42
N ILE A 370 -5.68 21.90 -7.13
CA ILE A 370 -6.06 23.04 -7.96
C ILE A 370 -5.00 24.14 -7.90
N CYS A 371 -4.46 24.44 -6.71
CA CYS A 371 -3.37 25.40 -6.55
C CYS A 371 -2.01 24.86 -7.04
N GLY A 372 -1.89 23.57 -7.36
CA GLY A 372 -0.68 22.99 -7.95
C GLY A 372 0.40 22.60 -6.95
N TYR A 373 0.03 22.31 -5.70
CA TYR A 373 0.98 21.83 -4.71
C TYR A 373 1.37 20.38 -4.94
N PRO A 374 2.63 20.01 -4.66
CA PRO A 374 3.11 18.65 -4.81
C PRO A 374 2.43 17.70 -3.82
N THR A 375 2.17 16.46 -4.22
CA THR A 375 1.65 15.41 -3.32
C THR A 375 2.73 14.73 -2.49
N GLN A 376 4.01 15.05 -2.74
CA GLN A 376 5.14 14.58 -1.96
C GLN A 376 5.02 15.08 -0.52
N GLY A 377 5.41 14.26 0.45
CA GLY A 377 5.33 14.61 1.88
C GLY A 377 3.94 14.47 2.52
N LEU A 378 2.86 14.27 1.76
CA LEU A 378 1.50 14.16 2.32
C LEU A 378 1.35 13.06 3.39
N ASN A 379 2.03 11.93 3.24
CA ASN A 379 2.09 10.89 4.27
C ASN A 379 2.62 11.43 5.59
N LYS A 380 3.70 12.21 5.56
CA LYS A 380 4.30 12.80 6.76
C LYS A 380 3.32 13.76 7.43
N VAL A 381 2.64 14.61 6.64
CA VAL A 381 1.61 15.53 7.12
C VAL A 381 0.51 14.78 7.88
N PHE A 382 -0.06 13.73 7.29
CA PHE A 382 -1.12 12.97 7.96
C PHE A 382 -0.64 12.23 9.22
N VAL A 383 0.62 11.78 9.24
CA VAL A 383 1.22 11.17 10.43
C VAL A 383 1.47 12.19 11.55
N SER A 384 1.92 13.41 11.21
CA SER A 384 2.02 14.52 12.17
C SER A 384 0.65 14.85 12.75
N ILE A 385 -0.40 14.95 11.91
CA ILE A 385 -1.76 15.18 12.43
C ILE A 385 -2.14 14.08 13.43
N VAL A 386 -1.90 12.80 13.10
CA VAL A 386 -2.17 11.67 14.00
C VAL A 386 -1.35 11.72 15.30
N LYS A 387 -0.20 12.40 15.33
CA LYS A 387 0.65 12.59 16.50
C LYS A 387 0.17 13.75 17.37
N ASP A 388 -0.23 14.85 16.74
CA ASP A 388 -0.49 16.14 17.39
C ASP A 388 -1.98 16.37 17.71
N LEU A 389 -2.87 15.51 17.20
CA LEU A 389 -4.32 15.60 17.41
C LEU A 389 -4.72 15.45 18.89
N ASP A 390 -5.37 16.46 19.42
CA ASP A 390 -6.05 16.42 20.73
C ASP A 390 -7.41 15.72 20.59
N ARG A 391 -7.56 14.58 21.28
CA ARG A 391 -8.75 13.73 21.25
C ARG A 391 -9.88 14.21 22.18
N THR A 392 -9.69 15.29 22.92
CA THR A 392 -10.77 15.91 23.70
C THR A 392 -11.61 16.86 22.85
N ASN A 393 -11.02 17.37 21.75
CA ASN A 393 -11.68 18.27 20.81
C ASN A 393 -11.15 18.03 19.39
N HIS A 394 -11.48 16.87 18.82
CA HIS A 394 -10.92 16.37 17.56
C HIS A 394 -11.06 17.38 16.41
N LEU A 395 -12.26 17.93 16.20
CA LEU A 395 -12.52 18.81 15.06
C LEU A 395 -11.70 20.09 15.12
N VAL A 396 -11.78 20.82 16.25
CA VAL A 396 -11.04 22.08 16.43
C VAL A 396 -9.53 21.86 16.39
N SER A 397 -9.04 20.78 17.00
CA SER A 397 -7.62 20.41 16.94
C SER A 397 -7.19 20.12 15.51
N PHE A 398 -7.98 19.35 14.76
CA PHE A 398 -7.71 19.01 13.36
C PHE A 398 -7.67 20.26 12.46
N GLU A 399 -8.67 21.15 12.60
CA GLU A 399 -8.73 22.43 11.89
C GLU A 399 -7.51 23.31 12.18
N THR A 400 -7.15 23.43 13.46
CA THR A 400 -6.00 24.21 13.91
C THR A 400 -4.69 23.67 13.33
N ILE A 401 -4.48 22.35 13.36
CA ILE A 401 -3.27 21.74 12.82
C ILE A 401 -3.17 21.99 11.31
N LEU A 402 -4.25 21.79 10.55
CA LEU A 402 -4.25 22.01 9.10
C LEU A 402 -4.02 23.47 8.72
N ALA A 403 -4.68 24.41 9.41
CA ALA A 403 -4.52 25.84 9.14
C ALA A 403 -3.10 26.34 9.46
N ASN A 404 -2.45 25.73 10.45
CA ASN A 404 -1.08 26.08 10.84
C ASN A 404 -0.01 25.46 9.93
N LYS A 405 -0.33 24.52 9.04
CA LYS A 405 0.66 23.99 8.09
C LYS A 405 1.16 25.10 7.15
N LYS A 406 2.47 25.10 6.90
CA LYS A 406 3.18 26.13 6.10
C LYS A 406 3.90 25.50 4.89
N GLY A 407 4.51 26.34 4.05
CA GLY A 407 5.30 25.89 2.89
C GLY A 407 4.47 25.11 1.87
N ASN A 408 4.99 23.96 1.43
CA ASN A 408 4.33 23.04 0.49
C ASN A 408 3.21 22.19 1.12
N HIS A 409 3.12 22.16 2.46
CA HIS A 409 2.07 21.45 3.20
C HIS A 409 0.90 22.36 3.62
N ARG A 410 0.94 23.65 3.27
CA ARG A 410 -0.10 24.60 3.68
C ARG A 410 -1.48 24.25 3.12
N PHE A 411 -2.52 24.63 3.86
CA PHE A 411 -3.90 24.59 3.39
C PHE A 411 -4.21 25.87 2.59
N PRO A 412 -4.45 25.79 1.26
CA PRO A 412 -4.71 27.00 0.47
C PRO A 412 -6.00 27.71 0.91
N ASN A 413 -5.87 29.00 1.25
CA ASN A 413 -6.98 29.83 1.66
C ASN A 413 -7.91 30.19 0.48
N ASN A 414 -9.02 30.87 0.75
CA ASN A 414 -10.02 31.19 -0.27
C ASN A 414 -9.49 32.08 -1.41
N ASP A 415 -8.58 33.00 -1.13
CA ASP A 415 -8.04 33.92 -2.15
C ASP A 415 -7.09 33.23 -3.10
N GLU A 416 -6.16 32.44 -2.56
CA GLU A 416 -5.26 31.60 -3.35
C GLU A 416 -6.06 30.58 -4.17
N PHE A 417 -7.03 29.91 -3.52
CA PHE A 417 -7.89 28.96 -4.18
C PHE A 417 -8.66 29.58 -5.34
N LYS A 418 -9.24 30.78 -5.17
CA LYS A 418 -9.94 31.51 -6.23
C LYS A 418 -9.04 31.79 -7.42
N LYS A 419 -7.87 32.38 -7.18
CA LYS A 419 -6.92 32.74 -8.25
C LYS A 419 -6.52 31.52 -9.08
N SER A 420 -6.18 30.42 -8.41
CA SER A 420 -5.82 29.17 -9.09
C SER A 420 -7.03 28.55 -9.79
N PHE A 421 -8.20 28.47 -9.14
CA PHE A 421 -9.39 27.83 -9.70
C PHE A 421 -9.82 28.41 -11.05
N LEU A 422 -9.72 29.73 -11.22
CA LEU A 422 -10.11 30.42 -12.45
C LEU A 422 -9.16 30.12 -13.63
N LEU A 423 -7.87 29.92 -13.37
CA LEU A 423 -6.82 29.84 -14.41
C LEU A 423 -6.17 28.46 -14.54
N LYS A 424 -6.43 27.53 -13.61
CA LYS A 424 -5.81 26.21 -13.62
C LYS A 424 -6.26 25.41 -14.84
N ASP A 425 -5.29 24.78 -15.50
CA ASP A 425 -5.55 23.71 -16.47
C ASP A 425 -6.09 22.47 -15.73
N ILE A 426 -7.42 22.40 -15.59
CA ILE A 426 -8.10 21.31 -14.91
C ILE A 426 -8.21 20.09 -15.83
N TYR A 427 -8.31 20.30 -17.14
CA TYR A 427 -8.48 19.20 -18.09
C TYR A 427 -7.28 18.26 -18.10
N ASN A 428 -6.07 18.78 -17.98
CA ASN A 428 -4.83 17.99 -18.00
C ASN A 428 -4.42 17.46 -16.61
N LEU A 429 -5.24 17.66 -15.57
CA LEU A 429 -5.10 16.92 -14.32
C LEU A 429 -5.35 15.42 -14.54
N SER A 430 -5.02 14.61 -13.53
CA SER A 430 -5.32 13.18 -13.56
C SER A 430 -6.81 12.96 -13.88
N ASN A 431 -7.11 11.91 -14.66
CA ASN A 431 -8.48 11.63 -15.11
C ASN A 431 -9.48 11.53 -13.95
N LYS A 432 -9.02 11.00 -12.81
CA LYS A 432 -9.78 10.90 -11.57
C LYS A 432 -10.09 12.29 -11.00
N ASN A 433 -9.08 13.14 -10.78
CA ASN A 433 -9.24 14.46 -10.20
C ASN A 433 -10.16 15.37 -11.04
N ARG A 434 -9.95 15.43 -12.36
CA ARG A 434 -10.77 16.32 -13.21
C ARG A 434 -12.23 15.91 -13.27
N LYS A 435 -12.50 14.59 -13.32
CA LYS A 435 -13.88 14.07 -13.27
C LYS A 435 -14.50 14.39 -11.93
N TYR A 436 -13.80 14.07 -10.86
CA TYR A 436 -14.26 14.32 -9.50
C TYR A 436 -14.64 15.80 -9.29
N ILE A 437 -13.77 16.75 -9.67
CA ILE A 437 -14.05 18.20 -9.54
C ILE A 437 -15.37 18.57 -10.23
N LEU A 438 -15.58 18.16 -11.49
CA LEU A 438 -16.78 18.50 -12.25
C LEU A 438 -18.04 17.83 -11.70
N PHE A 439 -17.96 16.55 -11.33
CA PHE A 439 -19.08 15.83 -10.73
C PHE A 439 -19.44 16.39 -9.35
N LYS A 440 -18.44 16.74 -8.52
CA LYS A 440 -18.67 17.35 -7.21
C LYS A 440 -19.39 18.69 -7.33
N LEU A 441 -18.97 19.54 -8.27
CA LEU A 441 -19.65 20.81 -8.54
C LEU A 441 -21.10 20.59 -9.00
N GLU A 442 -21.33 19.63 -9.90
CA GLU A 442 -22.69 19.26 -10.32
C GLU A 442 -23.55 18.77 -9.16
N HIS A 443 -23.03 17.87 -8.33
CA HIS A 443 -23.76 17.34 -7.17
C HIS A 443 -24.07 18.43 -6.13
N HIS A 444 -23.18 19.43 -5.98
CA HIS A 444 -23.42 20.58 -5.12
C HIS A 444 -24.49 21.51 -5.70
N CYS A 445 -24.49 21.72 -7.01
CA CYS A 445 -25.54 22.49 -7.71
C CYS A 445 -26.90 21.74 -7.72
N ASN A 446 -26.88 20.41 -7.67
CA ASN A 446 -28.02 19.53 -7.75
C ASN A 446 -28.06 18.44 -6.65
N PRO A 447 -28.26 18.82 -5.37
CA PRO A 447 -28.12 17.89 -4.26
C PRO A 447 -29.21 16.79 -4.23
N LYS A 448 -30.38 17.04 -4.85
CA LYS A 448 -31.54 16.13 -4.83
C LYS A 448 -31.59 15.16 -6.02
N GLU A 449 -30.96 15.50 -7.14
CA GLU A 449 -30.93 14.70 -8.37
C GLU A 449 -29.48 14.47 -8.79
N ARG A 450 -28.75 13.72 -7.97
CA ARG A 450 -27.33 13.46 -8.22
C ARG A 450 -27.17 12.64 -9.50
N LEU A 451 -26.43 13.19 -10.46
CA LEU A 451 -25.99 12.43 -11.63
C LEU A 451 -25.12 11.26 -11.20
N GLN A 452 -25.45 10.06 -11.66
CA GLN A 452 -24.53 8.93 -11.55
C GLN A 452 -23.38 9.12 -12.53
N ILE A 453 -22.21 8.59 -12.19
CA ILE A 453 -21.06 8.58 -13.08
C ILE A 453 -21.34 7.55 -14.19
N ASP A 454 -22.01 8.01 -15.24
CA ASP A 454 -22.28 7.23 -16.45
C ASP A 454 -21.08 7.34 -17.41
N PRO A 455 -20.56 6.24 -17.98
CA PRO A 455 -19.52 6.27 -19.01
C PRO A 455 -19.83 7.16 -20.23
N GLU A 456 -21.11 7.34 -20.55
CA GLU A 456 -21.56 8.21 -21.65
C GLU A 456 -21.41 9.70 -21.31
N ILE A 457 -21.38 10.06 -20.02
CA ILE A 457 -21.12 11.44 -19.59
C ILE A 457 -19.61 11.72 -19.69
N THR A 458 -19.28 12.60 -20.63
CA THR A 458 -17.90 13.01 -20.93
C THR A 458 -17.70 14.49 -20.63
N ILE A 459 -16.43 14.91 -20.60
CA ILE A 459 -16.06 16.31 -20.40
C ILE A 459 -16.03 16.99 -21.78
N GLU A 460 -16.82 18.05 -21.94
CA GLU A 460 -16.87 18.89 -23.13
C GLU A 460 -16.13 20.21 -22.93
N HIS A 461 -15.46 20.67 -23.99
CA HIS A 461 -14.88 22.00 -24.07
C HIS A 461 -15.83 22.92 -24.84
N ILE A 462 -16.38 23.92 -24.17
CA ILE A 462 -17.33 24.84 -24.80
C ILE A 462 -16.63 25.58 -25.96
N LEU A 463 -15.51 26.25 -25.67
CA LEU A 463 -14.49 26.67 -26.63
C LEU A 463 -13.66 25.45 -27.05
N PRO A 464 -13.62 25.08 -28.35
CA PRO A 464 -12.97 23.86 -28.80
C PRO A 464 -11.46 23.80 -28.56
N GLN A 465 -10.93 22.59 -28.36
CA GLN A 465 -9.49 22.34 -28.23
C GLN A 465 -8.71 22.57 -29.54
N SER A 466 -9.39 22.53 -30.70
CA SER A 466 -8.75 22.68 -32.00
C SER A 466 -7.99 24.00 -32.10
N PRO A 467 -6.70 24.00 -32.51
CA PRO A 467 -5.94 25.23 -32.74
C PRO A 467 -6.45 25.98 -33.98
N ASN A 468 -7.14 25.28 -34.89
CA ASN A 468 -7.77 25.85 -36.07
C ASN A 468 -9.24 26.15 -35.75
N LEU A 469 -9.48 27.33 -35.18
CA LEU A 469 -10.83 27.82 -34.90
C LEU A 469 -11.48 28.38 -36.17
N SER A 470 -12.79 28.18 -36.31
CA SER A 470 -13.56 28.80 -37.40
C SER A 470 -13.61 30.33 -37.27
N ASP A 471 -13.86 31.04 -38.37
CA ASP A 471 -14.00 32.51 -38.37
C ASP A 471 -15.03 33.03 -37.35
N LYS A 472 -16.13 32.28 -37.10
CA LYS A 472 -17.12 32.61 -36.07
C LYS A 472 -16.50 32.68 -34.66
N TRP A 473 -15.65 31.71 -34.32
CA TRP A 473 -14.93 31.66 -33.04
C TRP A 473 -13.90 32.77 -32.93
N VAL A 474 -13.12 33.01 -34.00
CA VAL A 474 -12.13 34.10 -34.05
C VAL A 474 -12.80 35.47 -33.85
N ASN A 475 -13.92 35.71 -34.53
CA ASN A 475 -14.67 36.97 -34.39
C ASN A 475 -15.28 37.12 -32.98
N ALA A 476 -15.79 36.06 -32.37
CA ALA A 476 -16.37 36.09 -31.03
C ALA A 476 -15.33 36.36 -29.93
N LEU A 477 -14.11 35.84 -30.10
CA LEU A 477 -12.99 36.02 -29.17
C LEU A 477 -12.24 37.35 -29.37
N GLY A 478 -12.38 37.97 -30.54
CA GLY A 478 -11.77 39.27 -30.85
C GLY A 478 -10.30 39.19 -31.30
N SER A 479 -9.61 40.34 -31.30
CA SER A 479 -8.25 40.47 -31.84
C SER A 479 -7.21 39.60 -31.12
N ASN A 480 -7.42 39.32 -29.83
CA ASN A 480 -6.49 38.57 -28.98
C ASN A 480 -6.90 37.09 -28.83
N TRP A 481 -7.70 36.55 -29.76
CA TRP A 481 -8.28 35.21 -29.65
C TRP A 481 -7.27 34.09 -29.35
N LYS A 482 -6.03 34.18 -29.86
CA LYS A 482 -4.98 33.17 -29.61
C LYS A 482 -4.57 33.12 -28.15
N GLU A 483 -4.43 34.27 -27.51
CA GLU A 483 -4.05 34.37 -26.09
C GLU A 483 -5.18 33.87 -25.21
N VAL A 484 -6.42 34.26 -25.52
CA VAL A 484 -7.62 33.78 -24.83
C VAL A 484 -7.75 32.26 -24.96
N HIS A 485 -7.57 31.71 -26.17
CA HIS A 485 -7.64 30.27 -26.41
C HIS A 485 -6.57 29.53 -25.61
N ASN A 486 -5.31 29.93 -25.72
CA ASN A 486 -4.20 29.29 -25.00
C ASN A 486 -4.38 29.34 -23.47
N THR A 487 -4.94 30.43 -22.95
CA THR A 487 -5.10 30.63 -21.51
C THR A 487 -6.29 29.84 -20.96
N TYR A 488 -7.44 29.88 -21.63
CA TYR A 488 -8.70 29.45 -21.02
C TYR A 488 -9.27 28.13 -21.53
N VAL A 489 -8.74 27.57 -22.63
CA VAL A 489 -9.31 26.35 -23.26
C VAL A 489 -9.46 25.19 -22.28
N HIS A 490 -8.53 25.01 -21.35
CA HIS A 490 -8.53 23.91 -20.38
C HIS A 490 -8.97 24.31 -18.96
N THR A 491 -9.50 25.53 -18.79
CA THR A 491 -9.91 26.06 -17.48
C THR A 491 -11.33 25.69 -17.11
N ILE A 492 -11.65 25.72 -15.81
CA ILE A 492 -12.99 25.34 -15.30
C ILE A 492 -14.14 26.08 -15.99
N GLY A 493 -13.93 27.36 -16.32
CA GLY A 493 -14.92 28.20 -16.97
C GLY A 493 -15.34 27.65 -18.33
N ASN A 494 -14.43 26.96 -19.03
CA ASN A 494 -14.66 26.39 -20.35
C ASN A 494 -15.04 24.90 -20.37
N LEU A 495 -14.91 24.21 -19.24
CA LEU A 495 -15.18 22.79 -19.11
C LEU A 495 -16.59 22.52 -18.58
N THR A 496 -17.24 21.49 -19.11
CA THR A 496 -18.52 21.02 -18.58
C THR A 496 -18.75 19.53 -18.82
N LEU A 497 -19.84 18.98 -18.28
CA LEU A 497 -20.29 17.60 -18.48
C LEU A 497 -21.38 17.53 -19.54
N THR A 498 -21.33 16.51 -20.41
CA THR A 498 -22.38 16.23 -21.41
C THR A 498 -22.33 14.77 -21.89
N GLY A 499 -23.49 14.22 -22.26
CA GLY A 499 -23.62 12.94 -22.98
C GLY A 499 -23.46 13.06 -24.50
N TYR A 500 -23.46 14.28 -25.05
CA TYR A 500 -23.54 14.54 -26.50
C TYR A 500 -22.27 15.17 -27.08
N ASN A 501 -21.12 14.96 -26.45
CA ASN A 501 -19.84 15.57 -26.81
C ASN A 501 -19.49 15.37 -28.30
N LYS A 502 -19.66 14.13 -28.82
CA LYS A 502 -19.40 13.80 -30.23
C LYS A 502 -20.22 14.66 -31.21
N ASN A 503 -21.44 15.04 -30.84
CA ASN A 503 -22.34 15.86 -31.66
C ASN A 503 -22.00 17.35 -31.60
N MET A 504 -21.39 17.81 -30.50
CA MET A 504 -20.96 19.19 -30.26
C MET A 504 -19.64 19.51 -30.97
N SER A 505 -18.59 18.70 -30.75
CA SER A 505 -17.29 18.81 -31.41
C SER A 505 -16.77 20.26 -31.52
N ASN A 506 -16.30 20.69 -32.70
CA ASN A 506 -15.74 22.03 -32.95
C ASN A 506 -16.79 23.06 -33.39
N LYS A 507 -18.10 22.78 -33.24
CA LYS A 507 -19.16 23.71 -33.66
C LYS A 507 -19.09 25.04 -32.89
N PHE A 508 -19.67 26.10 -33.44
CA PHE A 508 -19.77 27.37 -32.73
C PHE A 508 -20.71 27.26 -31.53
N PHE A 509 -20.57 28.13 -30.54
CA PHE A 509 -21.31 28.04 -29.30
C PHE A 509 -22.83 27.97 -29.47
N THR A 510 -23.43 28.83 -30.30
CA THR A 510 -24.88 28.80 -30.56
C THR A 510 -25.32 27.47 -31.19
N ASP A 511 -24.49 26.91 -32.07
CA ASP A 511 -24.77 25.61 -32.69
C ASP A 511 -24.69 24.48 -31.63
N LYS A 512 -23.77 24.57 -30.65
CA LYS A 512 -23.67 23.65 -29.49
C LYS A 512 -24.86 23.78 -28.54
N ARG A 513 -25.37 25.01 -28.38
CA ARG A 513 -26.51 25.35 -27.54
C ARG A 513 -27.82 24.79 -28.12
N ASP A 514 -28.05 25.00 -29.42
CA ASP A 514 -29.35 24.79 -30.06
C ASP A 514 -29.54 23.40 -30.71
N LEU A 515 -28.51 22.52 -30.69
CA LEU A 515 -28.66 21.14 -31.17
C LEU A 515 -29.56 20.31 -30.25
N PRO A 516 -30.23 19.24 -30.73
CA PRO A 516 -31.03 18.36 -29.88
C PRO A 516 -30.19 17.68 -28.78
N GLY A 517 -30.46 17.99 -27.51
CA GLY A 517 -29.60 17.57 -26.39
C GLY A 517 -28.39 18.48 -26.15
N GLY A 518 -28.38 19.66 -26.76
CA GLY A 518 -27.40 20.73 -26.61
C GLY A 518 -27.48 21.44 -25.26
N PHE A 519 -26.75 22.55 -25.13
CA PHE A 519 -26.78 23.29 -23.87
C PHE A 519 -28.16 23.89 -23.53
N ALA A 520 -29.02 24.19 -24.51
CA ALA A 520 -30.39 24.66 -24.27
C ALA A 520 -31.29 23.59 -23.64
N ASP A 521 -31.09 22.32 -24.00
CA ASP A 521 -31.91 21.19 -23.53
C ASP A 521 -31.26 20.42 -22.36
N SER A 522 -30.10 20.88 -21.88
CA SER A 522 -29.30 20.12 -20.92
C SER A 522 -29.97 20.02 -19.55
N LEU A 523 -30.07 18.80 -19.02
CA LEU A 523 -30.56 18.52 -17.67
C LEU A 523 -29.48 18.66 -16.59
N ILE A 524 -28.22 18.86 -16.99
CA ILE A 524 -27.07 18.98 -16.09
C ILE A 524 -27.02 20.41 -15.55
N ARG A 525 -27.05 20.58 -14.22
CA ARG A 525 -27.12 21.92 -13.62
C ARG A 525 -25.84 22.73 -13.76
N LEU A 526 -24.70 22.08 -13.99
CA LEU A 526 -23.42 22.71 -14.31
C LEU A 526 -23.46 23.49 -15.64
N ASN A 527 -24.43 23.16 -16.51
CA ASN A 527 -24.72 23.89 -17.76
C ASN A 527 -25.70 25.04 -17.57
N LYS A 528 -26.26 25.23 -16.37
CA LYS A 528 -27.19 26.32 -16.06
C LYS A 528 -26.50 27.66 -16.30
N GLY A 529 -27.08 28.45 -17.19
CA GLY A 529 -26.53 29.72 -17.66
C GLY A 529 -26.04 29.69 -19.12
N LEU A 530 -25.81 28.52 -19.72
CA LEU A 530 -25.44 28.41 -21.13
C LEU A 530 -26.65 28.50 -22.10
N HIS A 531 -27.87 28.25 -21.61
CA HIS A 531 -29.09 28.14 -22.41
C HIS A 531 -29.47 29.40 -23.22
N ASN A 532 -29.16 30.59 -22.70
CA ASN A 532 -29.63 31.88 -23.25
C ASN A 532 -28.48 32.81 -23.66
N LEU A 533 -27.25 32.29 -23.78
CA LEU A 533 -26.11 33.07 -24.23
C LEU A 533 -26.00 33.03 -25.74
N ASP A 534 -25.73 34.16 -26.40
CA ASP A 534 -25.62 34.25 -27.86
C ASP A 534 -24.18 34.17 -28.38
N THR A 535 -23.20 34.20 -27.47
CA THR A 535 -21.79 34.09 -27.81
C THR A 535 -21.01 33.47 -26.66
N TRP A 536 -19.78 33.05 -26.96
CA TRP A 536 -18.84 32.53 -25.98
C TRP A 536 -17.48 33.18 -26.19
N ASN A 537 -17.07 33.99 -25.23
CA ASN A 537 -15.84 34.79 -25.27
C ASN A 537 -15.15 34.80 -23.89
N GLU A 538 -14.02 35.51 -23.78
CA GLU A 538 -13.27 35.60 -22.52
C GLU A 538 -14.13 36.07 -21.33
N THR A 539 -14.99 37.06 -21.54
CA THR A 539 -15.86 37.61 -20.49
C THR A 539 -16.84 36.57 -19.97
N GLU A 540 -17.49 35.81 -20.85
CA GLU A 540 -18.42 34.75 -20.45
C GLU A 540 -17.70 33.55 -19.79
N ILE A 541 -16.49 33.20 -20.25
CA ILE A 541 -15.68 32.16 -19.61
C ILE A 541 -15.33 32.54 -18.16
N LEU A 542 -14.82 33.75 -17.95
CA LEU A 542 -14.45 34.25 -16.62
C LEU A 542 -15.68 34.42 -15.72
N LYS A 543 -16.79 34.92 -16.26
CA LYS A 543 -18.05 35.04 -15.52
C LYS A 543 -18.55 33.68 -15.06
N ARG A 544 -18.54 32.67 -15.93
CA ARG A 544 -18.90 31.30 -15.55
C ARG A 544 -17.93 30.74 -14.52
N ALA A 545 -16.63 30.92 -14.70
CA ALA A 545 -15.62 30.45 -13.75
C ALA A 545 -15.82 31.05 -12.34
N ASN A 546 -16.15 32.34 -12.24
CA ASN A 546 -16.48 32.98 -10.96
C ASN A 546 -17.77 32.44 -10.35
N ASN A 547 -18.82 32.21 -11.14
CA ASN A 547 -20.06 31.60 -10.63
C ASN A 547 -19.81 30.17 -10.11
N LEU A 548 -18.98 29.39 -10.81
CA LEU A 548 -18.59 28.05 -10.36
C LEU A 548 -17.73 28.07 -9.10
N PHE A 549 -16.94 29.13 -8.91
CA PHE A 549 -16.12 29.29 -7.72
C PHE A 549 -16.96 29.43 -6.45
N GLU A 550 -18.13 30.09 -6.49
CA GLU A 550 -19.00 30.19 -5.31
C GLU A 550 -19.47 28.81 -4.83
N TYR A 551 -19.81 27.91 -5.76
CA TYR A 551 -20.10 26.51 -5.42
C TYR A 551 -18.85 25.75 -4.95
N ALA A 552 -17.70 25.97 -5.59
CA ALA A 552 -16.44 25.35 -5.20
C ALA A 552 -16.00 25.73 -3.79
N LYS A 553 -16.21 27.00 -3.41
CA LYS A 553 -15.90 27.54 -2.09
C LYS A 553 -16.69 26.83 -1.00
N GLU A 554 -17.97 26.58 -1.23
CA GLU A 554 -18.86 25.86 -0.30
C GLU A 554 -18.60 24.34 -0.28
N ALA A 555 -18.32 23.74 -1.45
CA ALA A 555 -18.07 22.31 -1.56
C ALA A 555 -16.74 21.90 -0.89
N TRP A 556 -15.73 22.77 -0.99
CA TRP A 556 -14.42 22.59 -0.39
C TRP A 556 -14.14 23.74 0.57
N ASN A 557 -14.74 23.73 1.75
CA ASN A 557 -14.60 24.80 2.74
C ASN A 557 -13.17 24.92 3.29
N TYR A 558 -12.79 26.15 3.65
CA TYR A 558 -11.60 26.43 4.46
C TYR A 558 -12.05 26.56 5.93
N PRO A 559 -11.27 26.09 6.93
CA PRO A 559 -11.63 26.19 8.34
C PRO A 559 -11.88 27.65 8.74
N GLU A 560 -13.03 27.92 9.37
CA GLU A 560 -13.33 29.23 9.95
C GLU A 560 -12.79 29.27 11.38
N LEU A 561 -11.47 29.50 11.50
CA LEU A 561 -10.85 29.68 12.82
C LEU A 561 -11.16 31.10 13.33
N ASP A 562 -11.98 31.19 14.37
CA ASP A 562 -12.09 32.40 15.18
C ASP A 562 -10.72 32.72 15.81
N LEU A 563 -10.01 33.66 15.19
CA LEU A 563 -8.88 34.44 15.74
C LEU A 563 -7.90 33.64 16.64
N LEU A 564 -7.29 32.57 16.12
CA LEU A 564 -6.13 31.95 16.75
C LEU A 564 -5.04 31.60 15.73
N VAL A 565 -4.60 32.58 14.94
CA VAL A 565 -3.22 32.62 14.42
C VAL A 565 -2.73 34.06 14.52
N THR A 566 -2.02 34.36 15.61
CA THR A 566 -1.18 35.56 15.68
C THR A 566 0.07 35.35 14.83
N ASN A 567 0.35 36.36 13.99
CA ASN A 567 1.59 36.61 13.24
C ASN A 567 1.68 35.97 11.85
N ASP A 568 0.87 36.47 10.90
CA ASP A 568 1.21 36.45 9.48
C ASP A 568 2.30 37.48 9.21
N ASP A 569 3.55 37.02 9.27
CA ASP A 569 4.63 37.66 8.55
C ASP A 569 4.48 37.28 7.07
N ASN A 570 3.93 38.21 6.26
CA ASN A 570 3.64 38.00 4.83
C ASN A 570 4.89 37.77 3.94
N ARG A 571 6.07 37.58 4.52
CA ARG A 571 7.30 37.30 3.78
C ARG A 571 7.23 35.90 3.16
N PRO A 572 7.70 35.72 1.91
CA PRO A 572 7.73 34.42 1.27
C PRO A 572 8.60 33.46 2.09
N ILE A 573 8.07 32.27 2.38
CA ILE A 573 8.75 31.25 3.17
C ILE A 573 9.30 30.12 2.30
N VAL A 574 10.35 29.50 2.81
CA VAL A 574 11.10 28.38 2.21
C VAL A 574 11.31 27.34 3.30
N THR A 575 11.16 26.08 2.91
CA THR A 575 11.32 24.91 3.77
C THR A 575 12.43 23.99 3.25
N LEU A 576 12.67 22.87 3.91
CA LEU A 576 13.64 21.85 3.46
C LEU A 576 13.21 21.10 2.18
N ASP A 577 11.94 21.21 1.78
CA ASP A 577 11.43 20.60 0.54
C ASP A 577 11.66 21.46 -0.72
N ASP A 578 12.06 22.73 -0.56
CA ASP A 578 12.18 23.69 -1.64
C ASP A 578 13.63 23.77 -2.21
N ASP A 579 13.79 24.17 -3.47
CA ASP A 579 15.10 24.39 -4.11
C ASP A 579 15.78 25.67 -3.57
N TRP A 580 16.99 25.55 -3.02
CA TRP A 580 17.71 26.66 -2.39
C TRP A 580 18.68 27.38 -3.33
N THR A 581 18.79 26.94 -4.59
CA THR A 581 19.87 27.36 -5.51
C THR A 581 19.80 28.84 -5.88
N SER A 582 18.62 29.45 -5.94
CA SER A 582 18.43 30.84 -6.39
C SER A 582 17.75 31.75 -5.37
N LEU A 583 17.67 31.33 -4.11
CA LEU A 583 16.94 32.04 -3.06
C LEU A 583 17.87 32.81 -2.11
N ARG A 584 17.34 33.84 -1.45
CA ARG A 584 18.06 34.64 -0.44
C ARG A 584 17.26 34.74 0.85
N PRO A 585 17.72 34.09 1.94
CA PRO A 585 17.03 34.17 3.22
C PRO A 585 17.28 35.50 3.91
N SER A 586 16.32 35.94 4.72
CA SER A 586 16.43 37.09 5.62
C SER A 586 16.42 36.67 7.10
N SER A 587 15.62 35.66 7.44
CA SER A 587 15.49 35.14 8.80
C SER A 587 14.95 33.71 8.78
N PHE A 588 14.97 33.01 9.90
CA PHE A 588 14.34 31.69 10.03
C PHE A 588 13.84 31.45 11.46
N VAL A 589 12.82 30.62 11.58
CA VAL A 589 12.36 30.02 12.83
C VAL A 589 12.93 28.61 12.89
N PHE A 590 13.52 28.24 14.03
CA PHE A 590 13.89 26.85 14.29
C PHE A 590 13.48 26.43 15.71
N LEU A 591 12.65 25.38 15.85
CA LEU A 591 12.19 24.84 17.15
C LEU A 591 11.68 25.93 18.11
N THR A 592 10.86 26.86 17.59
CA THR A 592 10.29 28.06 18.27
C THR A 592 11.19 29.30 18.39
N ASP A 593 12.50 29.19 18.13
CA ASP A 593 13.42 30.32 18.21
C ASP A 593 13.51 31.07 16.87
N ASN A 594 13.47 32.41 16.92
CA ASN A 594 13.63 33.28 15.75
C ASN A 594 15.09 33.72 15.60
N TYR A 595 15.60 33.64 14.36
CA TYR A 595 16.97 33.99 14.03
C TYR A 595 17.03 34.88 12.78
N GLU A 596 17.85 35.92 12.81
CA GLU A 596 18.28 36.58 11.58
C GLU A 596 19.32 35.72 10.84
N ALA A 597 19.27 35.74 9.52
CA ALA A 597 20.21 35.00 8.68
C ALA A 597 20.65 35.82 7.47
N ARG A 598 21.97 35.87 7.25
CA ARG A 598 22.56 36.59 6.11
C ARG A 598 22.49 35.79 4.80
N ASP A 599 22.62 34.48 4.91
CA ASP A 599 22.61 33.53 3.79
C ASP A 599 22.30 32.11 4.30
N PHE A 600 22.14 31.15 3.39
CA PHE A 600 21.89 29.75 3.74
C PHE A 600 23.06 29.07 4.46
N THR A 601 24.29 29.60 4.35
CA THR A 601 25.44 29.08 5.12
C THR A 601 25.30 29.43 6.59
N ASP A 602 24.76 30.61 6.89
CA ASP A 602 24.49 31.05 8.25
C ASP A 602 23.34 30.26 8.89
N ILE A 603 22.27 29.99 8.14
CA ILE A 603 21.18 29.09 8.57
C ILE A 603 21.72 27.70 8.84
N TYR A 604 22.43 27.12 7.87
CA TYR A 604 23.02 25.79 7.96
C TYR A 604 23.86 25.63 9.24
N TYR A 605 24.72 26.61 9.52
CA TYR A 605 25.54 26.60 10.73
C TYR A 605 24.70 26.73 12.01
N LYS A 606 23.80 27.72 12.09
CA LYS A 606 23.03 28.01 13.32
C LYS A 606 22.08 26.86 13.67
N VAL A 607 21.43 26.27 12.67
CA VAL A 607 20.55 25.09 12.86
C VAL A 607 21.37 23.91 13.39
N ILE A 608 22.48 23.56 12.75
CA ILE A 608 23.35 22.45 13.18
C ILE A 608 23.89 22.68 14.59
N LYS A 609 24.31 23.92 14.88
CA LYS A 609 24.80 24.29 16.21
C LYS A 609 23.69 24.14 17.27
N LYS A 610 22.47 24.60 16.97
CA LYS A 610 21.31 24.43 17.86
C LYS A 610 20.96 22.96 18.09
N ILE A 611 21.04 22.10 17.07
CA ILE A 611 20.82 20.66 17.21
C ILE A 611 21.85 20.04 18.16
N TYR A 612 23.13 20.38 17.99
CA TYR A 612 24.18 19.93 18.90
C TYR A 612 23.96 20.43 20.35
N ASP A 613 23.54 21.68 20.52
CA ASP A 613 23.31 22.26 21.84
C ASP A 613 22.05 21.68 22.53
N LEU A 614 21.10 21.11 21.76
CA LEU A 614 19.90 20.43 22.28
C LEU A 614 20.20 19.02 22.77
N ASP A 615 20.89 18.21 21.96
CA ASP A 615 21.30 16.85 22.32
C ASP A 615 22.62 16.50 21.62
N SER A 616 23.71 16.69 22.34
CA SER A 616 25.06 16.45 21.82
C SER A 616 25.32 14.97 21.55
N ASN A 617 24.73 14.04 22.31
CA ASN A 617 24.94 12.61 22.12
C ASN A 617 24.24 12.12 20.85
N SER A 618 22.95 12.45 20.69
CA SER A 618 22.19 12.10 19.48
C SER A 618 22.82 12.72 18.23
N PHE A 619 23.30 13.96 18.33
CA PHE A 619 24.01 14.62 17.24
C PHE A 619 25.30 13.87 16.85
N LEU A 620 26.13 13.49 17.82
CA LEU A 620 27.39 12.77 17.56
C LEU A 620 27.14 11.39 16.92
N GLU A 621 26.10 10.68 17.33
CA GLU A 621 25.69 9.42 16.68
C GLU A 621 25.22 9.65 15.24
N ALA A 622 24.49 10.74 14.99
CA ALA A 622 23.97 11.07 13.66
C ALA A 622 25.08 11.42 12.67
N ILE A 623 26.05 12.27 13.05
CA ILE A 623 27.10 12.74 12.12
C ILE A 623 28.13 11.66 11.74
N ASN A 624 28.22 10.58 12.52
CA ASN A 624 29.13 9.45 12.29
C ASN A 624 28.53 8.37 11.38
N GLN A 625 27.34 8.59 10.82
CA GLN A 625 26.72 7.68 9.86
C GLN A 625 27.39 7.80 8.47
N GLU A 626 27.49 6.68 7.76
CA GLU A 626 28.15 6.56 6.44
C GLU A 626 27.64 7.59 5.40
N GLU A 627 26.35 7.91 5.45
CA GLU A 627 25.72 8.86 4.53
C GLU A 627 26.23 10.31 4.71
N LEU A 628 26.47 10.76 5.94
CA LEU A 628 27.01 12.10 6.20
C LEU A 628 28.54 12.14 6.06
N LEU A 629 29.22 11.05 6.41
CA LEU A 629 30.66 10.90 6.22
C LEU A 629 31.05 10.92 4.74
N SER A 630 30.32 10.20 3.88
CA SER A 630 30.55 10.18 2.43
C SER A 630 30.40 11.57 1.78
N ARG A 631 29.57 12.44 2.37
CA ARG A 631 29.35 13.84 1.94
C ARG A 631 30.37 14.83 2.52
N ARG A 632 31.37 14.35 3.28
CA ARG A 632 32.35 15.17 4.02
C ARG A 632 31.65 16.25 4.87
N PHE A 633 30.64 15.84 5.63
CA PHE A 633 29.82 16.74 6.45
C PHE A 633 30.64 17.49 7.52
N HIS A 634 31.52 16.78 8.24
CA HIS A 634 32.37 17.33 9.29
C HIS A 634 33.78 16.72 9.25
N SER A 635 34.73 17.35 9.94
CA SER A 635 36.05 16.80 10.25
C SER A 635 36.46 17.13 11.70
N LEU A 636 37.35 16.31 12.25
CA LEU A 636 38.00 16.56 13.53
C LEU A 636 39.16 17.55 13.46
N ASN A 637 39.69 17.79 12.24
CA ASN A 637 40.79 18.70 12.00
C ASN A 637 40.32 19.86 11.11
N GLN A 638 40.58 21.10 11.55
CA GLN A 638 40.22 22.31 10.81
C GLN A 638 40.87 22.35 9.42
N ASN A 639 42.09 21.82 9.29
CA ASN A 639 42.89 21.89 8.07
C ASN A 639 42.39 20.97 6.95
N ASP A 640 41.44 20.09 7.22
CA ASP A 640 40.87 19.18 6.21
C ASP A 640 39.90 19.90 5.25
N PHE A 641 39.49 21.12 5.60
CA PHE A 641 38.65 21.96 4.76
C PHE A 641 39.41 23.20 4.28
N ASN A 642 39.56 23.30 2.96
CA ASN A 642 40.35 24.37 2.32
C ASN A 642 39.76 25.79 2.51
N ASN A 643 38.47 25.93 2.87
CA ASN A 643 37.75 27.21 2.89
C ASN A 643 36.91 27.40 4.16
N GLN A 644 37.51 27.97 5.22
CA GLN A 644 36.86 28.48 6.44
C GLN A 644 35.73 27.60 7.01
N PRO A 645 36.04 26.38 7.49
CA PRO A 645 35.06 25.58 8.19
C PRO A 645 34.62 26.27 9.49
N ARG A 646 33.36 26.09 9.89
CA ARG A 646 32.86 26.66 11.14
C ARG A 646 32.90 25.62 12.25
N GLN A 647 33.43 26.00 13.40
CA GLN A 647 33.53 25.12 14.56
C GLN A 647 32.17 24.95 15.25
N ILE A 648 31.80 23.70 15.56
CA ILE A 648 30.57 23.34 16.30
C ILE A 648 30.87 23.05 17.77
N SER A 649 31.93 22.29 18.05
CA SER A 649 32.43 21.95 19.39
C SER A 649 33.95 21.78 19.39
N GLU A 650 34.55 21.43 20.54
CA GLU A 650 35.95 21.03 20.58
C GLU A 650 36.20 19.87 19.60
N ASN A 651 37.12 20.08 18.66
CA ASN A 651 37.48 19.12 17.61
C ASN A 651 36.35 18.72 16.65
N ILE A 652 35.32 19.54 16.43
CA ILE A 652 34.34 19.29 15.36
C ILE A 652 34.16 20.53 14.50
N TYR A 653 34.56 20.40 13.23
CA TYR A 653 34.51 21.45 12.23
C TYR A 653 33.53 21.08 11.13
N LEU A 654 32.58 21.96 10.86
CA LEU A 654 31.54 21.78 9.85
C LEU A 654 32.01 22.27 8.48
N ASN A 655 31.76 21.47 7.45
CA ASN A 655 32.00 21.86 6.07
C ASN A 655 30.91 22.82 5.58
N THR A 656 31.25 24.11 5.48
CA THR A 656 30.33 25.18 5.07
C THR A 656 30.48 25.56 3.60
N ASN A 657 31.60 25.23 2.96
CA ASN A 657 31.90 25.57 1.57
C ASN A 657 31.34 24.53 0.58
N ILE A 658 30.03 24.34 0.63
CA ILE A 658 29.25 23.45 -0.23
C ILE A 658 28.06 24.21 -0.81
N ASN A 659 27.52 23.77 -1.95
CA ASN A 659 26.37 24.45 -2.57
C ASN A 659 25.10 24.34 -1.68
N ASN A 660 24.12 25.21 -1.91
CA ASN A 660 22.93 25.30 -1.05
C ASN A 660 22.10 24.00 -1.06
N GLU A 661 22.05 23.30 -2.19
CA GLU A 661 21.40 21.99 -2.29
C GLU A 661 22.05 20.94 -1.39
N GLN A 662 23.38 20.94 -1.32
CA GLN A 662 24.12 20.02 -0.45
C GLN A 662 23.92 20.38 1.02
N LYS A 663 23.84 21.68 1.36
CA LYS A 663 23.47 22.13 2.72
C LYS A 663 22.08 21.64 3.10
N ARG A 664 21.08 21.80 2.22
CA ARG A 664 19.71 21.32 2.43
C ARG A 664 19.67 19.80 2.63
N LYS A 665 20.30 19.02 1.75
CA LYS A 665 20.38 17.55 1.86
C LYS A 665 21.03 17.09 3.17
N ASN A 666 22.08 17.80 3.60
CA ASN A 666 22.74 17.50 4.87
C ASN A 666 21.81 17.78 6.06
N LEU A 667 21.02 18.86 6.04
CA LEU A 667 20.02 19.13 7.08
C LEU A 667 18.91 18.09 7.10
N ILE A 668 18.37 17.69 5.94
CA ILE A 668 17.35 16.63 5.86
C ILE A 668 17.86 15.34 6.51
N THR A 669 19.05 14.88 6.10
CA THR A 669 19.65 13.67 6.68
C THR A 669 19.89 13.84 8.18
N LEU A 670 20.32 15.01 8.64
CA LEU A 670 20.52 15.27 10.06
C LEU A 670 19.20 15.23 10.84
N PHE A 671 18.15 15.88 10.35
CA PHE A 671 16.82 15.93 10.98
C PHE A 671 16.20 14.54 11.09
N GLU A 672 16.32 13.72 10.03
CA GLU A 672 15.88 12.33 10.05
C GLU A 672 16.60 11.50 11.12
N LYS A 673 17.90 11.75 11.35
CA LYS A 673 18.70 11.00 12.33
C LYS A 673 18.53 11.49 13.75
N THR A 674 18.28 12.78 13.95
CA THR A 674 18.02 13.37 15.27
C THR A 674 16.52 13.44 15.60
N ASN A 675 15.65 12.89 14.73
CA ASN A 675 14.19 12.84 14.90
C ASN A 675 13.56 14.22 15.12
N ILE A 676 14.09 15.23 14.41
CA ILE A 676 13.55 16.60 14.35
C ILE A 676 12.63 16.68 13.13
N ASP A 677 11.50 17.38 13.25
CA ASP A 677 10.58 17.53 12.13
C ASP A 677 11.13 18.55 11.13
N GLU A 678 11.00 18.29 9.84
CA GLU A 678 11.42 19.24 8.80
C GLU A 678 10.61 20.53 8.86
N GLU A 679 9.37 20.44 9.36
CA GLU A 679 8.50 21.60 9.62
C GLU A 679 9.00 22.49 10.75
N ASP A 680 9.92 22.01 11.60
CA ASP A 680 10.51 22.81 12.68
C ASP A 680 11.46 23.90 12.15
N LEU A 681 11.85 23.87 10.86
CA LEU A 681 12.67 24.89 10.21
C LEU A 681 11.87 25.64 9.14
N ILE A 682 11.53 26.90 9.43
CA ILE A 682 10.84 27.80 8.49
C ILE A 682 11.79 28.94 8.15
N ILE A 683 12.14 29.11 6.87
CA ILE A 683 13.06 30.15 6.40
C ILE A 683 12.26 31.24 5.71
N TYR A 684 12.40 32.49 6.14
CA TYR A 684 11.80 33.65 5.47
C TYR A 684 12.81 34.22 4.46
N LEU A 685 12.32 34.54 3.27
CA LEU A 685 13.10 35.22 2.24
C LEU A 685 13.08 36.74 2.44
N SER A 686 14.08 37.40 1.85
CA SER A 686 14.17 38.87 1.78
C SER A 686 13.28 39.45 0.69
#